data_AF-A0A1L9NCR0-F1
#
_entry.id   AF-A0A1L9NCR0-F1
#
_cell.length_a   1.000
_cell.length_b   1.000
_cell.length_c   1.000
_cell.angle_alpha   90.00
_cell.angle_beta   90.00
_cell.angle_gamma   90.00
#
_symmetry.space_group_name_H-M   'P 1'
#
loop_
_entity.id
_entity.type
_entity.pdbx_description
1 polymer ?
#
loop_
_entity_poly.entity_id
_entity_poly.type
_entity_poly.pdbx_seq_one_letter_code
_entity_poly.pdbx_strand_id
1 'polypeptide(L)'
;MNGAEKSAAGDTYDPSTIPDYDREFINPDDLRQFELALTDQGASPLVALNDWRPIYQRVRRERGRRKEPRRTKDETREGVLYTVLKWPFLFTVFGWITALAFAYTLTRVYIFLYEQWVTWRGRRQSLRRQLRAQTNYPDWQKAARALDDHLGNQRWKEIDEYAYYDHLTISNLVKQLKKVRREVERERREKRRGSGQSPAAEELCTLLEACVKNNFAGVENPRLYSEAYSGTKNLVQEYIDELHACIQLVADSKGIGSEEKLQHFKHLDTNFGRTALCLSGGATFAYYHFGVVRALLDNGVLPEIITGTSGGALVAALVATRTDEELKQLLVPALAHRIRACQEGFPTWVWRWWRTGARFDTLEWARQCSWFCRGSTTFREAYERTGRILNVSCVPSDPHSPTILANYLTSPNCVIWSAVLASAAVPGILNPVVLMTKKRDGTLAPYSFGHKWKDGSLRTDIPIKALNLHFNVNFTIVSQVNPHINLFFFSSRGTVGRPVTHRKGRGWRGGFLGSAIEQYIKLDMNKWLRVLRHLELLPRPMGQDWSEIWLQKFSGTVTIWPKTVPSDFFHILSDPNPERLARMLRVGQQSAFPKLQFIKNRLKIEIAVVKSLQKFAHAGGRPISPAPSRWRPNNDPDNHYNPSPRTATDPLNERLDHNLPGRRGDKVDITFGEGGGSGEDAHLLDGSLSENSSNESAGRPTSSASSSRLLRVPEHRRGSTGSSIFEEMRRQSAVFFDDVDMYGDDEALRPG
;
A
#
# COMPACT_ATOMS: atom_id res chain seq x y z
N MET A 1 14.89 -34.18 27.46
CA MET A 1 15.14 -32.74 27.34
C MET A 1 13.84 -32.01 27.65
N ASN A 2 13.55 -31.77 28.94
CA ASN A 2 12.31 -31.15 29.42
C ASN A 2 12.65 -30.46 30.73
N GLY A 3 12.61 -29.12 30.77
CA GLY A 3 12.88 -28.32 31.97
C GLY A 3 13.25 -26.88 31.63
N ALA A 4 14.35 -26.68 30.89
CA ALA A 4 14.89 -25.34 30.62
C ALA A 4 14.18 -24.55 29.49
N GLU A 5 13.51 -25.21 28.54
CA GLU A 5 12.73 -24.50 27.50
C GLU A 5 11.37 -23.99 28.01
N LYS A 6 10.86 -24.52 29.14
CA LYS A 6 9.59 -24.06 29.72
C LYS A 6 9.74 -22.77 30.52
N SER A 7 10.90 -22.50 31.13
CA SER A 7 11.13 -21.27 31.89
C SER A 7 11.31 -20.04 31.00
N ALA A 8 11.96 -20.17 29.83
CA ALA A 8 12.10 -19.06 28.87
C ALA A 8 10.79 -18.73 28.11
N ALA A 9 9.85 -19.67 28.03
CA ALA A 9 8.55 -19.45 27.39
C ALA A 9 7.54 -18.72 28.30
N GLY A 10 7.68 -18.83 29.62
CA GLY A 10 6.78 -18.19 30.60
C GLY A 10 6.76 -16.67 30.49
N ASP A 11 7.93 -16.05 30.25
CA ASP A 11 8.07 -14.60 30.13
C ASP A 11 7.36 -14.04 28.88
N THR A 12 7.30 -14.80 27.78
CA THR A 12 6.76 -14.28 26.50
C THR A 12 5.24 -14.06 26.46
N TYR A 13 4.51 -14.59 27.45
CA TYR A 13 3.06 -14.45 27.59
C TYR A 13 2.66 -13.40 28.65
N ASP A 14 3.61 -12.95 29.47
CA ASP A 14 3.36 -12.00 30.54
C ASP A 14 3.20 -10.58 29.97
N PRO A 15 2.06 -9.90 30.21
CA PRO A 15 1.85 -8.52 29.78
C PRO A 15 2.91 -7.54 30.31
N SER A 16 3.59 -7.84 31.43
CA SER A 16 4.66 -7.00 32.00
C SER A 16 5.86 -6.84 31.07
N THR A 17 6.05 -7.76 30.12
CA THR A 17 7.17 -7.74 29.16
C THR A 17 7.01 -6.73 28.04
N ILE A 18 5.80 -6.16 27.89
CA ILE A 18 5.51 -5.19 26.84
C ILE A 18 5.92 -3.80 27.33
N PRO A 19 6.84 -3.11 26.64
CA PRO A 19 7.17 -1.73 26.98
C PRO A 19 5.96 -0.83 26.81
N ASP A 20 5.82 0.15 27.71
CA ASP A 20 4.71 1.11 27.72
C ASP A 20 3.33 0.40 27.76
N TYR A 21 3.21 -0.79 28.38
CA TYR A 21 1.94 -1.50 28.50
C TYR A 21 0.88 -0.59 29.12
N ASP A 22 1.04 -0.18 30.38
CA ASP A 22 0.04 0.60 31.12
C ASP A 22 -0.04 2.09 30.75
N ARG A 23 0.75 2.52 29.76
CA ARG A 23 0.78 3.92 29.36
C ARG A 23 -0.36 4.25 28.40
N GLU A 24 -1.25 5.14 28.83
CA GLU A 24 -2.17 5.80 27.92
C GLU A 24 -1.47 6.97 27.22
N PHE A 25 -1.37 6.91 25.89
CA PHE A 25 -0.72 7.94 25.09
C PHE A 25 -1.66 9.04 24.60
N ILE A 26 -2.98 8.86 24.73
CA ILE A 26 -3.97 9.78 24.20
C ILE A 26 -4.40 10.80 25.25
N ASN A 27 -4.46 12.08 24.84
CA ASN A 27 -5.03 13.13 25.67
C ASN A 27 -6.56 13.03 25.64
N PRO A 28 -7.29 13.07 26.77
CA PRO A 28 -8.75 13.13 26.78
C PRO A 28 -9.34 14.25 25.91
N ASP A 29 -8.65 15.39 25.79
CA ASP A 29 -9.13 16.50 24.96
C ASP A 29 -9.09 16.18 23.46
N ASP A 30 -8.14 15.35 23.02
CA ASP A 30 -8.07 14.89 21.62
C ASP A 30 -9.30 14.03 21.25
N LEU A 31 -9.73 13.17 22.18
CA LEU A 31 -10.94 12.36 22.00
C LEU A 31 -12.20 13.23 21.98
N ARG A 32 -12.27 14.27 22.82
CA ARG A 32 -13.39 15.22 22.81
C ARG A 32 -13.46 15.99 21.49
N GLN A 33 -12.33 16.45 20.95
CA GLN A 33 -12.30 17.10 19.64
C GLN A 33 -12.72 16.16 18.51
N PHE A 34 -12.37 14.88 18.61
CA PHE A 34 -12.82 13.87 17.66
C PHE A 34 -14.32 13.59 17.77
N GLU A 35 -14.87 13.48 18.98
CA GLU A 35 -16.31 13.34 19.21
C GLU A 35 -17.09 14.55 18.65
N LEU A 36 -16.57 15.76 18.88
CA LEU A 36 -17.10 16.98 18.29
C LEU A 36 -17.04 16.90 16.76
N ALA A 37 -15.92 16.53 16.16
CA ALA A 37 -15.82 16.40 14.69
C ALA A 37 -16.76 15.34 14.08
N LEU A 38 -17.10 14.28 14.82
CA LEU A 38 -18.07 13.27 14.39
C LEU A 38 -19.53 13.77 14.46
N THR A 39 -19.82 14.66 15.41
CA THR A 39 -21.15 15.20 15.69
C THR A 39 -21.45 16.54 15.01
N ASP A 40 -20.41 17.33 14.75
CA ASP A 40 -20.49 18.68 14.17
C ASP A 40 -20.95 18.60 12.70
N GLN A 41 -22.12 19.18 12.46
CA GLN A 41 -22.83 19.21 11.18
C GLN A 41 -22.40 20.39 10.29
N GLY A 42 -21.32 21.11 10.66
CA GLY A 42 -20.82 22.27 9.91
C GLY A 42 -20.28 21.97 8.51
N ALA A 43 -19.96 20.70 8.22
CA ALA A 43 -19.86 20.19 6.86
C ALA A 43 -21.27 19.78 6.44
N SER A 44 -21.85 20.47 5.46
CA SER A 44 -23.14 20.09 4.88
C SER A 44 -23.18 18.56 4.73
N PRO A 45 -24.18 17.87 5.29
CA PRO A 45 -24.19 16.44 5.25
C PRO A 45 -24.40 16.06 3.78
N LEU A 46 -23.31 15.73 3.10
CA LEU A 46 -23.36 14.81 1.97
C LEU A 46 -23.75 13.47 2.59
N VAL A 47 -25.05 13.35 2.87
CA VAL A 47 -25.71 12.18 3.43
C VAL A 47 -25.42 11.05 2.44
N ALA A 48 -24.46 10.19 2.78
CA ALA A 48 -24.48 8.84 2.27
C ALA A 48 -25.75 8.20 2.85
N LEU A 49 -26.83 8.24 2.07
CA LEU A 49 -28.08 7.56 2.43
C LEU A 49 -27.75 6.08 2.63
N ASN A 50 -27.86 5.61 3.88
CA ASN A 50 -27.96 4.19 4.17
C ASN A 50 -29.34 3.73 3.68
N ASP A 51 -29.39 3.28 2.42
CA ASP A 51 -30.62 2.99 1.67
C ASP A 51 -31.42 1.76 2.14
N TRP A 52 -31.26 1.31 3.39
CA TRP A 52 -31.91 0.08 3.88
C TRP A 52 -32.63 0.22 5.22
N ARG A 53 -32.61 1.37 5.92
CA ARG A 53 -33.48 1.61 7.09
C ARG A 53 -33.79 3.10 7.32
N PRO A 54 -35.05 3.47 7.61
CA PRO A 54 -35.36 4.80 8.14
C PRO A 54 -34.79 4.90 9.56
N ILE A 55 -33.82 5.79 9.77
CA ILE A 55 -33.33 6.13 11.12
C ILE A 55 -34.37 7.08 11.73
N TYR A 56 -35.19 6.59 12.67
CA TYR A 56 -36.06 7.44 13.49
C TYR A 56 -35.23 8.14 14.58
N GLN A 57 -34.29 9.00 14.20
CA GLN A 57 -33.70 9.94 15.14
C GLN A 57 -34.68 11.11 15.29
N ARG A 58 -35.25 11.30 16.48
CA ARG A 58 -36.07 12.48 16.79
C ARG A 58 -35.16 13.71 16.76
N VAL A 59 -35.01 14.31 15.58
CA VAL A 59 -34.38 15.62 15.43
C VAL A 59 -35.40 16.68 15.85
N ARG A 60 -35.02 17.55 16.79
CA ARG A 60 -35.81 18.73 17.15
C ARG A 60 -35.89 19.60 15.90
N ARG A 61 -37.09 19.70 15.30
CA ARG A 61 -37.31 20.51 14.08
C ARG A 61 -37.01 21.98 14.38
N GLU A 62 -35.90 22.49 13.89
CA GLU A 62 -35.74 23.93 13.71
C GLU A 62 -36.71 24.40 12.60
N ARG A 63 -37.44 25.48 12.91
CA ARG A 63 -38.40 26.10 12.00
C ARG A 63 -37.64 26.89 10.93
N GLY A 64 -37.30 26.24 9.82
CA GLY A 64 -36.72 26.88 8.65
C GLY A 64 -36.53 25.90 7.49
N ARG A 65 -37.58 25.67 6.69
CA ARG A 65 -37.51 24.79 5.52
C ARG A 65 -36.68 25.44 4.40
N ARG A 66 -35.37 25.27 4.39
CA ARG A 66 -34.62 25.18 3.12
C ARG A 66 -34.79 23.75 2.62
N LYS A 67 -35.40 23.55 1.44
CA LYS A 67 -35.37 22.26 0.77
C LYS A 67 -33.91 21.93 0.51
N GLU A 68 -33.40 20.87 1.15
CA GLU A 68 -32.07 20.36 0.85
C GLU A 68 -31.95 20.10 -0.66
N PRO A 69 -30.84 20.48 -1.31
CA PRO A 69 -30.61 20.15 -2.70
C PRO A 69 -30.59 18.63 -2.85
N ARG A 70 -31.64 18.07 -3.45
CA ARG A 70 -31.70 16.64 -3.75
C ARG A 70 -30.73 16.39 -4.89
N ARG A 71 -29.72 15.54 -4.63
CA ARG A 71 -28.86 14.98 -5.68
C ARG A 71 -29.74 14.40 -6.78
N THR A 72 -29.41 14.69 -8.04
CA THR A 72 -30.12 14.13 -9.19
C THR A 72 -30.10 12.60 -9.14
N LYS A 73 -31.17 11.96 -9.61
CA LYS A 73 -31.24 10.50 -9.69
C LYS A 73 -30.27 10.01 -10.78
N ASP A 74 -29.66 8.86 -10.54
CA ASP A 74 -28.70 8.22 -11.46
C ASP A 74 -29.43 7.79 -12.74
N GLU A 75 -29.24 8.53 -13.84
CA GLU A 75 -29.94 8.35 -15.13
C GLU A 75 -29.64 6.98 -15.79
N THR A 76 -28.51 6.36 -15.46
CA THR A 76 -28.06 5.07 -16.04
C THR A 76 -28.96 3.88 -15.71
N ARG A 77 -29.80 4.02 -14.67
CA ARG A 77 -30.72 2.96 -14.19
C ARG A 77 -32.14 3.14 -14.69
N GLU A 78 -32.35 4.09 -15.60
CA GLU A 78 -33.66 4.37 -16.16
C GLU A 78 -33.90 3.55 -17.43
N GLY A 79 -35.00 2.79 -17.42
CA GLY A 79 -35.39 1.93 -18.51
C GLY A 79 -36.33 0.83 -18.02
N VAL A 80 -37.51 0.73 -18.65
CA VAL A 80 -38.44 -0.37 -18.38
C VAL A 80 -37.75 -1.71 -18.60
N LEU A 81 -36.92 -1.79 -19.66
CA LEU A 81 -36.14 -2.98 -19.99
C LEU A 81 -35.10 -3.32 -18.91
N TYR A 82 -34.34 -2.34 -18.40
CA TYR A 82 -33.39 -2.55 -17.32
C TYR A 82 -34.09 -3.03 -16.05
N THR A 83 -35.22 -2.41 -15.68
CA THR A 83 -35.96 -2.77 -14.46
C THR A 83 -36.52 -4.20 -14.52
N VAL A 84 -36.99 -4.64 -15.69
CA VAL A 84 -37.56 -5.99 -15.89
C VAL A 84 -36.47 -7.05 -16.06
N LEU A 85 -35.43 -6.80 -16.86
CA LEU A 85 -34.39 -7.78 -17.18
C LEU A 85 -33.28 -7.88 -16.14
N LYS A 86 -33.09 -6.86 -15.30
CA LYS A 86 -32.06 -6.85 -14.26
C LYS A 86 -32.12 -8.08 -13.37
N TRP A 87 -33.30 -8.40 -12.84
CA TRP A 87 -33.44 -9.48 -11.87
C TRP A 87 -33.24 -10.87 -12.50
N PRO A 88 -33.90 -11.24 -13.62
CA PRO A 88 -33.63 -12.50 -14.30
C PRO A 88 -32.16 -12.67 -14.69
N PHE A 89 -31.54 -11.62 -15.22
CA PHE A 89 -30.15 -11.67 -15.63
C PHE A 89 -29.20 -11.77 -14.42
N LEU A 90 -29.45 -11.01 -13.34
CA LEU A 90 -28.71 -11.11 -12.07
C LEU A 90 -28.75 -12.53 -11.51
N PHE A 91 -29.94 -13.15 -11.43
CA PHE A 91 -30.08 -14.53 -10.93
C PHE A 91 -29.37 -15.54 -11.83
N THR A 92 -29.40 -15.34 -13.14
CA THR A 92 -28.73 -16.22 -14.11
C THR A 92 -27.21 -16.14 -13.95
N VAL A 93 -26.66 -14.92 -13.89
CA VAL A 93 -25.22 -14.68 -13.67
C VAL A 93 -24.78 -15.23 -12.31
N PHE A 94 -25.55 -14.99 -11.25
CA PHE A 94 -25.22 -15.50 -9.92
C PHE A 94 -25.29 -17.03 -9.84
N GLY A 95 -26.30 -17.64 -10.48
CA GLY A 95 -26.41 -19.09 -10.63
C GLY A 95 -25.21 -19.68 -11.36
N TRP A 96 -24.77 -19.05 -12.45
CA TRP A 96 -23.58 -19.47 -13.20
C TRP A 96 -22.30 -19.33 -12.38
N ILE A 97 -22.09 -18.20 -11.69
CA ILE A 97 -20.95 -17.99 -10.78
C ILE A 97 -20.94 -19.06 -9.68
N THR A 98 -22.11 -19.42 -9.15
CA THR A 98 -22.24 -20.47 -8.11
C THR A 98 -21.85 -21.84 -8.67
N ALA A 99 -22.31 -22.19 -9.88
CA ALA A 99 -21.92 -23.43 -10.56
C ALA A 99 -20.40 -23.48 -10.83
N LEU A 100 -19.81 -22.37 -11.30
CA LEU A 100 -18.36 -22.24 -11.48
C LEU A 100 -17.60 -22.38 -10.15
N ALA A 101 -18.09 -21.78 -9.06
CA ALA A 101 -17.47 -21.88 -7.74
C ALA A 101 -17.52 -23.32 -7.19
N PHE A 102 -18.61 -24.06 -7.46
CA PHE A 102 -18.70 -25.48 -7.14
C PHE A 102 -17.70 -26.31 -7.97
N ALA A 103 -17.64 -26.10 -9.29
CA ALA A 103 -16.68 -26.76 -10.16
C ALA A 103 -15.21 -26.45 -9.78
N TYR A 104 -14.93 -25.21 -9.38
CA TYR A 104 -13.65 -24.80 -8.82
C TYR A 104 -13.30 -25.62 -7.59
N THR A 105 -14.23 -25.73 -6.64
CA THR A 105 -14.04 -26.48 -5.40
C THR A 105 -13.77 -27.97 -5.68
N LEU A 106 -14.51 -28.59 -6.60
CA LEU A 106 -14.25 -29.97 -7.03
C LEU A 106 -12.85 -30.14 -7.63
N THR A 107 -12.43 -29.23 -8.50
CA THR A 107 -11.09 -29.23 -9.10
C THR A 107 -10.01 -29.10 -8.01
N ARG A 108 -10.25 -28.28 -6.99
CA ARG A 108 -9.34 -28.08 -5.85
C ARG A 108 -9.24 -29.33 -4.97
N VAL A 109 -10.36 -29.99 -4.69
CA VAL A 109 -10.38 -31.27 -3.95
C VAL A 109 -9.62 -32.35 -4.73
N TYR A 110 -9.82 -32.44 -6.05
CA TYR A 110 -9.07 -33.36 -6.91
C TYR A 110 -7.56 -33.13 -6.81
N ILE A 111 -7.10 -31.89 -6.98
CA ILE A 111 -5.66 -31.56 -6.88
C ILE A 111 -5.13 -31.88 -5.48
N PHE A 112 -5.89 -31.57 -4.43
CA PHE A 112 -5.51 -31.87 -3.05
C PHE A 112 -5.33 -33.38 -2.81
N LEU A 113 -6.30 -34.19 -3.22
CA LEU A 113 -6.24 -35.66 -3.08
C LEU A 113 -5.07 -36.24 -3.89
N TYR A 114 -4.89 -35.77 -5.12
CA TYR A 114 -3.76 -36.15 -5.97
C TYR A 114 -2.42 -35.82 -5.30
N GLU A 115 -2.25 -34.60 -4.80
CA GLU A 115 -1.04 -34.20 -4.09
C GLU A 115 -0.81 -35.05 -2.84
N GLN A 116 -1.84 -35.28 -2.03
CA GLN A 116 -1.75 -36.07 -0.80
C GLN A 116 -1.33 -37.51 -1.08
N TRP A 117 -1.88 -38.14 -2.12
CA TRP A 117 -1.56 -39.53 -2.43
C TRP A 117 -0.20 -39.69 -3.11
N VAL A 118 0.20 -38.77 -3.99
CA VAL A 118 1.44 -38.90 -4.77
C VAL A 118 2.65 -38.28 -4.08
N THR A 119 2.48 -37.13 -3.43
CA THR A 119 3.61 -36.27 -3.01
C THR A 119 3.92 -36.32 -1.52
N TRP A 120 2.98 -36.80 -0.69
CA TRP A 120 3.09 -36.82 0.77
C TRP A 120 3.43 -38.21 1.32
N ARG A 121 4.43 -38.88 0.73
CA ARG A 121 4.93 -40.19 1.21
C ARG A 121 6.43 -40.17 1.52
N GLY A 122 6.85 -41.00 2.47
CA GLY A 122 8.24 -41.32 2.78
C GLY A 122 9.12 -40.14 3.20
N ARG A 123 10.39 -40.15 2.76
CA ARG A 123 11.43 -39.18 3.15
C ARG A 123 11.07 -37.72 2.83
N ARG A 124 10.34 -37.47 1.73
CA ARG A 124 9.89 -36.12 1.32
C ARG A 124 8.95 -35.49 2.33
N GLN A 125 8.06 -36.28 2.92
CA GLN A 125 7.14 -35.79 3.95
C GLN A 125 7.91 -35.44 5.23
N SER A 126 8.86 -36.30 5.64
CA SER A 126 9.69 -36.05 6.82
C SER A 126 10.48 -34.74 6.70
N LEU A 127 11.19 -34.52 5.59
CA LEU A 127 11.95 -33.29 5.35
C LEU A 127 11.05 -32.03 5.31
N ARG A 128 9.86 -32.12 4.71
CA ARG A 128 8.88 -31.02 4.73
C ARG A 128 8.31 -30.76 6.12
N ARG A 129 8.16 -31.78 6.98
CA ARG A 129 7.77 -31.62 8.39
C ARG A 129 8.90 -30.94 9.17
N GLN A 130 10.15 -31.36 8.98
CA GLN A 130 11.32 -30.72 9.58
C GLN A 130 11.43 -29.24 9.17
N LEU A 131 11.20 -28.91 7.90
CA LEU A 131 11.16 -27.54 7.40
C LEU A 131 10.09 -26.68 8.10
N ARG A 132 8.91 -27.24 8.38
CA ARG A 132 7.82 -26.56 9.09
C ARG A 132 8.01 -26.50 10.60
N ALA A 133 8.87 -27.34 11.16
CA ALA A 133 9.17 -27.33 12.59
C ALA A 133 10.07 -26.14 12.98
N GLN A 134 10.86 -25.62 12.04
CA GLN A 134 11.80 -24.54 12.29
C GLN A 134 11.10 -23.23 12.66
N THR A 135 11.69 -22.52 13.64
CA THR A 135 11.26 -21.21 14.14
C THR A 135 12.17 -20.08 13.65
N ASN A 136 13.44 -20.39 13.36
CA ASN A 136 14.44 -19.41 12.92
C ASN A 136 14.76 -19.56 11.44
N TYR A 137 15.10 -18.45 10.77
CA TYR A 137 15.45 -18.47 9.35
C TYR A 137 16.72 -19.27 9.03
N PRO A 138 17.84 -19.17 9.78
CA PRO A 138 19.05 -19.94 9.47
C PRO A 138 18.81 -21.46 9.50
N ASP A 139 18.07 -21.96 10.48
CA ASP A 139 17.75 -23.39 10.58
C ASP A 139 16.70 -23.80 9.54
N TRP A 140 15.75 -22.93 9.23
CA TRP A 140 14.86 -23.11 8.09
C TRP A 140 15.64 -23.22 6.77
N GLN A 141 16.67 -22.39 6.57
CA GLN A 141 17.51 -22.41 5.38
C GLN A 141 18.32 -23.71 5.29
N LYS A 142 18.87 -24.22 6.40
CA LYS A 142 19.53 -25.53 6.46
C LYS A 142 18.58 -26.66 6.07
N ALA A 143 17.37 -26.67 6.64
CA ALA A 143 16.34 -27.65 6.30
C ALA A 143 15.87 -27.54 4.83
N ALA A 144 15.80 -26.33 4.29
CA ALA A 144 15.45 -26.08 2.90
C ALA A 144 16.52 -26.61 1.93
N ARG A 145 17.81 -26.43 2.26
CA ARG A 145 18.93 -27.00 1.49
C ARG A 145 18.89 -28.52 1.49
N ALA A 146 18.71 -29.15 2.65
CA ALA A 146 18.58 -30.61 2.73
C ALA A 146 17.40 -31.16 1.89
N LEU A 147 16.31 -30.39 1.78
CA LEU A 147 15.19 -30.73 0.92
C LEU A 147 15.52 -30.53 -0.58
N ASP A 148 16.21 -29.45 -0.93
CA ASP A 148 16.67 -29.19 -2.29
C ASP A 148 17.66 -30.27 -2.78
N ASP A 149 18.60 -30.70 -1.93
CA ASP A 149 19.57 -31.75 -2.22
C ASP A 149 18.87 -33.08 -2.51
N HIS A 150 17.88 -33.44 -1.68
CA HIS A 150 17.11 -34.66 -1.88
C HIS A 150 16.25 -34.63 -3.16
N LEU A 151 15.76 -33.45 -3.56
CA LEU A 151 14.96 -33.28 -4.79
C LEU A 151 15.82 -33.13 -6.05
N GLY A 152 17.12 -32.90 -5.90
CA GLY A 152 18.05 -32.63 -7.01
C GLY A 152 17.98 -31.20 -7.54
N ASN A 153 17.43 -30.27 -6.76
CA ASN A 153 17.29 -28.86 -7.14
C ASN A 153 18.66 -28.14 -7.19
N GLN A 154 19.68 -28.68 -6.51
CA GLN A 154 21.02 -28.10 -6.52
C GLN A 154 21.65 -28.12 -7.92
N ARG A 155 21.48 -29.22 -8.68
CA ARG A 155 21.91 -29.30 -10.08
C ARG A 155 21.25 -28.23 -10.95
N TRP A 156 20.00 -27.88 -10.66
CA TRP A 156 19.33 -26.80 -11.38
C TRP A 156 19.94 -25.43 -11.08
N LYS A 157 20.49 -25.20 -9.87
CA LYS A 157 21.16 -23.93 -9.53
C LYS A 157 22.51 -23.77 -10.22
N GLU A 158 23.19 -24.89 -10.47
CA GLU A 158 24.50 -24.96 -11.14
C GLU A 158 24.43 -24.76 -12.65
N ILE A 159 23.33 -25.19 -13.28
CA ILE A 159 23.10 -24.96 -14.72
C ILE A 159 22.66 -23.50 -14.90
N ASP A 160 23.40 -22.71 -15.66
CA ASP A 160 23.07 -21.30 -15.88
C ASP A 160 21.86 -21.11 -16.81
N GLU A 161 21.63 -22.02 -17.74
CA GLU A 161 20.55 -21.89 -18.72
C GLU A 161 19.16 -21.91 -18.05
N TYR A 162 18.33 -20.91 -18.39
CA TYR A 162 16.92 -20.86 -18.02
C TYR A 162 16.15 -19.87 -18.90
N ALA A 163 14.88 -20.16 -19.18
CA ALA A 163 14.07 -19.39 -20.12
C ALA A 163 13.57 -18.03 -19.60
N TYR A 164 13.72 -17.74 -18.31
CA TYR A 164 13.07 -16.60 -17.66
C TYR A 164 14.04 -15.48 -17.24
N TYR A 165 15.31 -15.60 -17.62
CA TYR A 165 16.32 -14.55 -17.51
C TYR A 165 17.38 -14.72 -18.59
N ASP A 166 18.04 -13.63 -18.97
CA ASP A 166 19.12 -13.67 -19.96
C ASP A 166 20.45 -14.01 -19.29
N HIS A 167 20.76 -15.31 -19.25
CA HIS A 167 21.97 -15.84 -18.63
C HIS A 167 23.25 -15.45 -19.39
N LEU A 168 23.20 -15.25 -20.72
CA LEU A 168 24.37 -14.89 -21.51
C LEU A 168 24.80 -13.46 -21.19
N THR A 169 23.85 -12.53 -21.16
CA THR A 169 24.10 -11.14 -20.80
C THR A 169 24.62 -11.04 -19.36
N ILE A 170 24.03 -11.76 -18.41
CA ILE A 170 24.50 -11.75 -17.02
C ILE A 170 25.91 -12.36 -16.88
N SER A 171 26.20 -13.48 -17.55
CA SER A 171 27.53 -14.10 -17.48
C SER A 171 28.62 -13.20 -18.04
N ASN A 172 28.37 -12.57 -19.19
CA ASN A 172 29.31 -11.62 -19.80
C ASN A 172 29.51 -10.39 -18.92
N LEU A 173 28.42 -9.89 -18.35
CA LEU A 173 28.45 -8.73 -17.47
C LEU A 173 29.21 -8.99 -16.18
N VAL A 174 29.03 -10.16 -15.55
CA VAL A 174 29.80 -10.56 -14.36
C VAL A 174 31.30 -10.58 -14.66
N LYS A 175 31.70 -11.09 -15.84
CA LYS A 175 33.10 -11.08 -16.27
C LYS A 175 33.63 -9.65 -16.45
N GLN A 176 32.85 -8.77 -17.06
CA GLN A 176 33.20 -7.36 -17.24
C GLN A 176 33.31 -6.62 -15.91
N LEU A 177 32.32 -6.73 -15.02
CA LEU A 177 32.33 -6.13 -13.69
C LEU A 177 33.58 -6.56 -12.90
N LYS A 178 33.89 -7.86 -12.90
CA LYS A 178 35.10 -8.38 -12.24
C LYS A 178 36.40 -7.84 -12.83
N LYS A 179 36.46 -7.69 -14.15
CA LYS A 179 37.63 -7.15 -14.86
C LYS A 179 37.86 -5.69 -14.43
N VAL A 180 36.84 -4.85 -14.59
CA VAL A 180 36.91 -3.41 -14.26
C VAL A 180 37.15 -3.22 -12.76
N ARG A 181 36.50 -4.01 -11.88
CA ARG A 181 36.75 -3.98 -10.43
C ARG A 181 38.21 -4.22 -10.08
N ARG A 182 38.84 -5.24 -10.69
CA ARG A 182 40.26 -5.54 -10.48
C ARG A 182 41.18 -4.44 -10.97
N GLU A 183 40.83 -3.80 -12.09
CA GLU A 183 41.58 -2.66 -12.65
C GLU A 183 41.50 -1.45 -11.71
N VAL A 184 40.31 -1.14 -11.18
CA VAL A 184 40.13 -0.08 -10.16
C VAL A 184 40.90 -0.40 -8.87
N GLU A 185 40.86 -1.65 -8.40
CA GLU A 185 41.63 -2.06 -7.22
C GLU A 185 43.15 -1.96 -7.45
N ARG A 186 43.63 -2.31 -8.63
CA ARG A 186 45.03 -2.15 -9.03
C ARG A 186 45.41 -0.68 -9.07
N GLU A 187 44.63 0.16 -9.75
CA GLU A 187 44.84 1.60 -9.77
C GLU A 187 44.84 2.19 -8.36
N ARG A 188 43.96 1.74 -7.46
CA ARG A 188 43.92 2.20 -6.07
C ARG A 188 45.17 1.82 -5.28
N ARG A 189 45.75 0.65 -5.55
CA ARG A 189 47.02 0.21 -4.94
C ARG A 189 48.21 1.01 -5.47
N GLU A 190 48.21 1.30 -6.77
CA GLU A 190 49.29 2.02 -7.46
C GLU A 190 49.23 3.55 -7.24
N LYS A 191 48.04 4.16 -7.25
CA LYS A 191 47.80 5.62 -7.11
C LYS A 191 47.86 6.13 -5.66
N ARG A 192 48.64 5.51 -4.77
CA ARG A 192 49.07 6.17 -3.51
C ARG A 192 49.94 7.43 -3.75
N ARG A 193 50.20 7.83 -5.01
CA ARG A 193 51.16 8.89 -5.39
C ARG A 193 50.67 9.99 -6.36
N GLY A 194 49.39 10.08 -6.75
CA GLY A 194 48.93 11.19 -7.62
C GLY A 194 47.42 11.41 -7.72
N SER A 195 46.98 12.67 -7.72
CA SER A 195 45.58 13.13 -7.72
C SER A 195 44.96 13.27 -9.12
N GLY A 196 45.06 12.21 -9.95
CA GLY A 196 44.42 12.18 -11.27
C GLY A 196 43.09 11.41 -11.28
N GLN A 197 42.19 11.78 -12.20
CA GLN A 197 40.97 11.02 -12.52
C GLN A 197 41.29 9.51 -12.72
N SER A 198 40.38 8.63 -12.31
CA SER A 198 40.54 7.18 -12.46
C SER A 198 39.63 6.71 -13.60
N PRO A 199 40.18 6.50 -14.81
CA PRO A 199 39.37 6.12 -15.97
C PRO A 199 38.66 4.77 -15.73
N ALA A 200 39.30 3.84 -15.02
CA ALA A 200 38.67 2.58 -14.63
C ALA A 200 37.49 2.79 -13.65
N ALA A 201 37.52 3.80 -12.79
CA ALA A 201 36.43 4.09 -11.87
C ALA A 201 35.24 4.73 -12.60
N GLU A 202 35.50 5.56 -13.62
CA GLU A 202 34.47 6.11 -14.50
C GLU A 202 33.82 5.03 -15.38
N GLU A 203 34.63 4.11 -15.93
CA GLU A 203 34.11 2.92 -16.63
C GLU A 203 33.24 2.06 -15.71
N LEU A 204 33.60 1.92 -14.43
CA LEU A 204 32.78 1.19 -13.47
C LEU A 204 31.44 1.91 -13.21
N CYS A 205 31.43 3.24 -13.13
CA CYS A 205 30.21 4.02 -13.00
C CYS A 205 29.29 3.82 -14.21
N THR A 206 29.81 3.96 -15.43
CA THR A 206 28.98 3.78 -16.65
C THR A 206 28.41 2.37 -16.73
N LEU A 207 29.20 1.36 -16.34
CA LEU A 207 28.72 -0.01 -16.26
C LEU A 207 27.62 -0.18 -15.19
N LEU A 208 27.78 0.38 -14.00
CA LEU A 208 26.75 0.34 -12.96
C LEU A 208 25.45 1.01 -13.40
N GLU A 209 25.50 2.13 -14.11
CA GLU A 209 24.31 2.80 -14.66
C GLU A 209 23.54 1.93 -15.66
N ALA A 210 24.26 1.14 -16.46
CA ALA A 210 23.64 0.21 -17.38
C ALA A 210 22.93 -0.96 -16.66
N CYS A 211 23.48 -1.39 -15.52
CA CYS A 211 23.11 -2.65 -14.85
C CYS A 211 22.11 -2.48 -13.72
N VAL A 212 22.19 -1.39 -12.97
CA VAL A 212 21.35 -1.14 -11.79
C VAL A 212 20.03 -0.54 -12.25
N LYS A 213 19.19 -1.40 -12.84
CA LYS A 213 17.85 -1.08 -13.33
C LYS A 213 16.84 -2.06 -12.76
N ASN A 214 15.58 -1.63 -12.66
CA ASN A 214 14.50 -2.50 -12.22
C ASN A 214 14.40 -3.77 -13.10
N ASN A 215 14.46 -4.95 -12.48
CA ASN A 215 14.41 -6.27 -13.14
C ASN A 215 15.35 -6.42 -14.37
N PHE A 216 16.58 -5.90 -14.28
CA PHE A 216 17.58 -6.03 -15.35
C PHE A 216 17.79 -7.50 -15.78
N ALA A 217 17.74 -7.77 -17.08
CA ALA A 217 17.88 -9.11 -17.68
C ALA A 217 16.97 -10.21 -17.07
N GLY A 218 15.90 -9.85 -16.34
CA GLY A 218 14.98 -10.81 -15.72
C GLY A 218 15.48 -11.45 -14.41
N VAL A 219 16.52 -10.91 -13.77
CA VAL A 219 17.10 -11.48 -12.52
C VAL A 219 16.13 -11.44 -11.33
N GLU A 220 15.10 -10.59 -11.39
CA GLU A 220 14.07 -10.45 -10.36
C GLU A 220 12.78 -11.18 -10.75
N ASN A 221 12.82 -12.06 -11.76
CA ASN A 221 11.65 -12.83 -12.14
C ASN A 221 11.24 -13.81 -11.02
N PRO A 222 10.01 -13.74 -10.48
CA PRO A 222 9.56 -14.63 -9.40
C PRO A 222 9.62 -16.12 -9.75
N ARG A 223 9.59 -16.47 -11.05
CA ARG A 223 9.71 -17.86 -11.53
C ARG A 223 11.08 -18.45 -11.22
N LEU A 224 12.14 -17.64 -11.31
CA LEU A 224 13.50 -18.07 -10.98
C LEU A 224 13.60 -18.55 -9.53
N TYR A 225 13.00 -17.79 -8.61
CA TYR A 225 12.98 -18.15 -7.20
C TYR A 225 11.95 -19.22 -6.86
N SER A 226 11.15 -19.70 -7.81
CA SER A 226 10.10 -20.71 -7.54
C SER A 226 10.61 -22.15 -7.66
N GLU A 227 11.73 -22.42 -8.33
CA GLU A 227 12.19 -23.78 -8.64
C GLU A 227 12.92 -24.47 -7.47
N ALA A 228 13.42 -23.70 -6.50
CA ALA A 228 14.12 -24.20 -5.31
C ALA A 228 13.46 -23.70 -4.02
N TYR A 229 13.62 -24.45 -2.92
CA TYR A 229 13.21 -24.00 -1.59
C TYR A 229 14.18 -22.95 -1.04
N SER A 230 15.46 -23.08 -1.34
CA SER A 230 16.51 -22.16 -0.91
C SER A 230 17.19 -21.50 -2.09
N GLY A 231 17.30 -20.17 -2.09
CA GLY A 231 18.11 -19.47 -3.09
C GLY A 231 17.50 -19.37 -4.48
N THR A 232 18.40 -19.09 -5.42
CA THR A 232 18.17 -18.93 -6.85
C THR A 232 19.35 -19.58 -7.60
N LYS A 233 19.48 -19.34 -8.90
CA LYS A 233 20.64 -19.75 -9.70
C LYS A 233 21.95 -19.17 -9.13
N ASN A 234 23.03 -19.93 -9.20
CA ASN A 234 24.34 -19.49 -8.70
C ASN A 234 24.83 -18.24 -9.45
N LEU A 235 24.68 -18.21 -10.78
CA LEU A 235 25.03 -17.05 -11.60
C LEU A 235 24.33 -15.74 -11.17
N VAL A 236 23.05 -15.83 -10.80
CA VAL A 236 22.30 -14.65 -10.33
C VAL A 236 22.77 -14.21 -8.95
N GLN A 237 23.10 -15.14 -8.06
CA GLN A 237 23.67 -14.79 -6.77
C GLN A 237 25.05 -14.13 -6.91
N GLU A 238 25.90 -14.68 -7.78
CA GLU A 238 27.21 -14.13 -8.11
C GLU A 238 27.12 -12.72 -8.69
N TYR A 239 26.18 -12.48 -9.59
CA TYR A 239 25.92 -11.16 -10.14
C TYR A 239 25.53 -10.13 -9.08
N ILE A 240 24.62 -10.48 -8.16
CA ILE A 240 24.17 -9.57 -7.09
C ILE A 240 25.32 -9.30 -6.11
N ASP A 241 26.12 -10.31 -5.79
CA ASP A 241 27.28 -10.16 -4.90
C ASP A 241 28.37 -9.29 -5.54
N GLU A 242 28.60 -9.44 -6.84
CA GLU A 242 29.56 -8.63 -7.60
C GLU A 242 29.09 -7.17 -7.73
N LEU A 243 27.82 -6.93 -8.09
CA LEU A 243 27.25 -5.58 -8.13
C LEU A 243 27.39 -4.85 -6.80
N HIS A 244 27.06 -5.53 -5.69
CA HIS A 244 27.19 -4.96 -4.36
C HIS A 244 28.65 -4.56 -4.05
N ALA A 245 29.62 -5.41 -4.40
CA ALA A 245 31.03 -5.11 -4.24
C ALA A 245 31.48 -3.91 -5.10
N CYS A 246 31.03 -3.82 -6.35
CA CYS A 246 31.31 -2.69 -7.23
C CYS A 246 30.73 -1.37 -6.71
N ILE A 247 29.49 -1.37 -6.21
CA ILE A 247 28.85 -0.19 -5.59
C ILE A 247 29.67 0.31 -4.40
N GLN A 248 30.10 -0.60 -3.52
CA GLN A 248 30.95 -0.26 -2.37
C GLN A 248 32.30 0.30 -2.82
N LEU A 249 32.90 -0.26 -3.87
CA LEU A 249 34.17 0.23 -4.40
C LEU A 249 34.06 1.64 -4.98
N VAL A 250 32.99 1.95 -5.72
CA VAL A 250 32.72 3.31 -6.23
C VAL A 250 32.46 4.29 -5.09
N ALA A 251 31.72 3.86 -4.05
CA ALA A 251 31.52 4.68 -2.87
C ALA A 251 32.86 5.02 -2.17
N ASP A 252 33.78 4.07 -2.05
CA ASP A 252 35.07 4.29 -1.35
C ASP A 252 36.19 4.85 -2.23
N SER A 253 35.97 5.01 -3.53
CA SER A 253 36.97 5.57 -4.44
C SER A 253 37.32 7.02 -4.06
N LYS A 254 38.56 7.47 -4.26
CA LYS A 254 38.93 8.89 -4.08
C LYS A 254 39.12 9.64 -5.40
N GLY A 255 39.03 8.91 -6.52
CA GLY A 255 39.29 9.46 -7.86
C GLY A 255 38.11 10.19 -8.49
N ILE A 256 36.91 10.10 -7.89
CA ILE A 256 35.68 10.73 -8.38
C ILE A 256 35.24 11.78 -7.35
N GLY A 257 34.81 12.96 -7.81
CA GLY A 257 34.33 14.03 -6.95
C GLY A 257 33.11 13.62 -6.13
N SER A 258 32.97 14.15 -4.91
CA SER A 258 31.83 13.83 -4.03
C SER A 258 30.47 14.23 -4.65
N GLU A 259 30.41 15.31 -5.41
CA GLU A 259 29.19 15.78 -6.11
C GLU A 259 28.82 14.87 -7.29
N GLU A 260 29.80 14.45 -8.09
CA GLU A 260 29.60 13.50 -9.19
C GLU A 260 29.06 12.17 -8.67
N LYS A 261 29.59 11.69 -7.53
CA LYS A 261 29.07 10.49 -6.85
C LYS A 261 27.64 10.67 -6.38
N LEU A 262 27.31 11.83 -5.81
CA LEU A 262 25.96 12.12 -5.37
C LEU A 262 24.97 12.04 -6.55
N GLN A 263 25.31 12.64 -7.68
CA GLN A 263 24.49 12.60 -8.90
C GLN A 263 24.38 11.18 -9.46
N HIS A 264 25.49 10.45 -9.51
CA HIS A 264 25.53 9.06 -9.94
C HIS A 264 24.64 8.16 -9.07
N PHE A 265 24.79 8.18 -7.74
CA PHE A 265 23.96 7.38 -6.85
C PHE A 265 22.49 7.80 -6.86
N LYS A 266 22.19 9.09 -7.10
CA LYS A 266 20.80 9.56 -7.28
C LYS A 266 20.17 8.98 -8.55
N HIS A 267 20.95 8.91 -9.63
CA HIS A 267 20.53 8.26 -10.86
C HIS A 267 20.33 6.74 -10.67
N LEU A 268 21.24 6.05 -9.97
CA LEU A 268 21.08 4.63 -9.64
C LEU A 268 19.83 4.37 -8.78
N ASP A 269 19.57 5.18 -7.76
CA ASP A 269 18.37 5.06 -6.90
C ASP A 269 17.08 5.22 -7.71
N THR A 270 17.05 6.20 -8.62
CA THR A 270 15.90 6.47 -9.50
C THR A 270 15.65 5.31 -10.47
N ASN A 271 16.70 4.75 -11.08
CA ASN A 271 16.59 3.66 -12.05
C ASN A 271 16.28 2.30 -11.41
N PHE A 272 16.84 2.03 -10.23
CA PHE A 272 16.56 0.79 -9.51
C PHE A 272 15.14 0.82 -8.93
N GLY A 273 14.76 1.93 -8.30
CA GLY A 273 13.51 2.10 -7.57
C GLY A 273 13.52 1.46 -6.18
N ARG A 274 12.51 1.79 -5.38
CA ARG A 274 12.43 1.43 -3.96
C ARG A 274 11.54 0.22 -3.69
N THR A 275 11.73 -0.40 -2.53
CA THR A 275 10.91 -1.51 -2.05
C THR A 275 9.87 -1.06 -1.02
N ALA A 276 8.62 -1.52 -1.17
CA ALA A 276 7.55 -1.30 -0.20
C ALA A 276 6.97 -2.60 0.36
N LEU A 277 6.65 -2.59 1.67
CA LEU A 277 5.87 -3.62 2.34
C LEU A 277 4.39 -3.21 2.37
N CYS A 278 3.52 -4.00 1.75
CA CYS A 278 2.08 -3.77 1.70
C CYS A 278 1.33 -4.77 2.57
N LEU A 279 0.67 -4.28 3.61
CA LEU A 279 -0.14 -5.06 4.54
C LEU A 279 -1.62 -4.91 4.18
N SER A 280 -2.18 -5.94 3.56
CA SER A 280 -3.58 -5.97 3.16
C SER A 280 -4.55 -6.05 4.35
N GLY A 281 -5.79 -5.60 4.12
CA GLY A 281 -6.91 -5.83 5.03
C GLY A 281 -7.21 -7.32 5.28
N GLY A 282 -8.09 -7.58 6.24
CA GLY A 282 -8.55 -8.95 6.55
C GLY A 282 -9.10 -9.16 7.96
N ALA A 283 -9.58 -8.11 8.63
CA ALA A 283 -10.02 -8.16 10.03
C ALA A 283 -8.96 -8.79 10.95
N THR A 284 -9.32 -9.72 11.85
CA THR A 284 -8.36 -10.35 12.78
C THR A 284 -7.26 -11.15 12.08
N PHE A 285 -7.43 -11.53 10.80
CA PHE A 285 -6.36 -12.16 10.02
C PHE A 285 -5.17 -11.22 9.81
N ALA A 286 -5.33 -9.91 9.99
CA ALA A 286 -4.24 -8.94 10.00
C ALA A 286 -3.16 -9.28 11.04
N TYR A 287 -3.47 -10.03 12.12
CA TYR A 287 -2.46 -10.40 13.12
C TYR A 287 -1.39 -11.37 12.59
N TYR A 288 -1.63 -12.04 11.46
CA TYR A 288 -0.58 -12.78 10.77
C TYR A 288 0.55 -11.85 10.26
N HIS A 289 0.24 -10.58 9.97
CA HIS A 289 1.23 -9.59 9.54
C HIS A 289 2.30 -9.35 10.60
N PHE A 290 1.97 -9.43 11.89
CA PHE A 290 2.98 -9.31 12.95
C PHE A 290 4.09 -10.34 12.78
N GLY A 291 3.74 -11.57 12.39
CA GLY A 291 4.73 -12.63 12.12
C GLY A 291 5.56 -12.36 10.86
N VAL A 292 4.94 -11.83 9.81
CA VAL A 292 5.65 -11.45 8.57
C VAL A 292 6.64 -10.32 8.85
N VAL A 293 6.19 -9.26 9.53
CA VAL A 293 7.03 -8.14 9.96
C VAL A 293 8.17 -8.64 10.83
N ARG A 294 7.87 -9.52 11.80
CA ARG A 294 8.89 -10.08 12.69
C ARG A 294 9.98 -10.84 11.90
N ALA A 295 9.59 -11.68 10.95
CA ALA A 295 10.56 -12.39 10.11
C ALA A 295 11.42 -11.45 9.25
N LEU A 296 10.85 -10.37 8.72
CA LEU A 296 11.60 -9.35 7.97
C LEU A 296 12.55 -8.56 8.89
N LEU A 297 12.08 -8.20 10.09
CA LEU A 297 12.83 -7.46 11.10
C LEU A 297 14.02 -8.28 11.62
N ASP A 298 13.80 -9.53 12.03
CA ASP A 298 14.85 -10.42 12.55
C ASP A 298 15.95 -10.72 11.52
N ASN A 299 15.63 -10.57 10.23
CA ASN A 299 16.58 -10.79 9.13
C ASN A 299 17.15 -9.49 8.55
N GLY A 300 16.86 -8.32 9.13
CA GLY A 300 17.38 -7.03 8.68
C GLY A 300 16.91 -6.64 7.27
N VAL A 301 15.71 -7.07 6.87
CA VAL A 301 15.14 -6.85 5.52
C VAL A 301 13.74 -6.25 5.55
N LEU A 302 13.39 -5.57 6.63
CA LEU A 302 12.15 -4.80 6.73
C LEU A 302 12.30 -3.50 5.91
N PRO A 303 11.51 -3.28 4.84
CA PRO A 303 11.61 -2.07 4.02
C PRO A 303 11.26 -0.78 4.78
N GLU A 304 11.71 0.36 4.27
CA GLU A 304 11.41 1.67 4.86
C GLU A 304 10.00 2.15 4.53
N ILE A 305 9.48 1.80 3.34
CA ILE A 305 8.15 2.18 2.90
C ILE A 305 7.17 1.09 3.32
N ILE A 306 6.21 1.46 4.17
CA ILE A 306 5.20 0.56 4.71
C ILE A 306 3.84 1.13 4.35
N THR A 307 3.01 0.31 3.71
CA THR A 307 1.61 0.64 3.43
C THR A 307 0.69 -0.34 4.13
N GLY A 308 -0.43 0.15 4.62
CA GLY A 308 -1.45 -0.69 5.24
C GLY A 308 -2.85 -0.21 4.90
N THR A 309 -3.75 -1.18 4.78
CA THR A 309 -5.19 -0.95 4.56
C THR A 309 -5.98 -1.69 5.63
N SER A 310 -7.02 -1.06 6.19
CA SER A 310 -7.89 -1.67 7.20
C SER A 310 -7.10 -2.23 8.40
N GLY A 311 -7.31 -3.48 8.80
CA GLY A 311 -6.50 -4.14 9.84
C GLY A 311 -4.99 -4.15 9.57
N GLY A 312 -4.57 -4.10 8.30
CA GLY A 312 -3.17 -3.94 7.91
C GLY A 312 -2.61 -2.55 8.21
N ALA A 313 -3.44 -1.50 8.20
CA ALA A 313 -3.06 -0.14 8.58
C ALA A 313 -2.72 -0.04 10.07
N LEU A 314 -3.43 -0.78 10.94
CA LEU A 314 -3.11 -0.87 12.36
C LEU A 314 -1.70 -1.45 12.60
N VAL A 315 -1.38 -2.53 11.90
CA VAL A 315 -0.05 -3.16 11.99
C VAL A 315 1.02 -2.23 11.39
N ALA A 316 0.74 -1.62 10.24
CA ALA A 316 1.65 -0.66 9.60
C ALA A 316 1.94 0.54 10.51
N ALA A 317 0.93 1.09 11.19
CA ALA A 317 1.06 2.19 12.13
C ALA A 317 1.94 1.80 13.33
N LEU A 318 1.75 0.59 13.89
CA LEU A 318 2.63 0.08 14.95
C LEU A 318 4.08 0.03 14.47
N VAL A 319 4.33 -0.50 13.27
CA VAL A 319 5.69 -0.64 12.72
C VAL A 319 6.33 0.71 12.41
N ALA A 320 5.57 1.68 11.89
CA ALA A 320 6.13 2.97 11.49
C ALA A 320 6.31 3.97 12.64
N THR A 321 5.72 3.73 13.81
CA THR A 321 5.82 4.65 14.97
C THR A 321 6.84 4.20 16.02
N ARG A 322 7.42 3.00 15.88
CA ARG A 322 8.42 2.45 16.81
C ARG A 322 9.75 2.14 16.16
N THR A 323 10.84 2.22 16.91
CA THR A 323 12.17 1.80 16.43
C THR A 323 12.27 0.28 16.29
N ASP A 324 13.33 -0.22 15.65
CA ASP A 324 13.53 -1.67 15.48
C ASP A 324 13.61 -2.43 16.80
N GLU A 325 14.31 -1.86 17.79
CA GLU A 325 14.48 -2.51 19.09
C GLU A 325 13.18 -2.52 19.88
N GLU A 326 12.42 -1.41 19.85
CA GLU A 326 11.06 -1.36 20.41
C GLU A 326 10.14 -2.42 19.74
N LEU A 327 10.20 -2.58 18.41
CA LEU A 327 9.41 -3.58 17.70
C LEU A 327 9.80 -5.03 18.05
N LYS A 328 11.09 -5.31 18.25
CA LYS A 328 11.53 -6.65 18.69
C LYS A 328 10.98 -7.01 20.08
N GLN A 329 10.76 -6.03 20.95
CA GLN A 329 10.15 -6.26 22.26
C GLN A 329 8.63 -6.38 22.17
N LEU A 330 7.99 -5.61 21.28
CA LEU A 330 6.53 -5.57 21.14
C LEU A 330 5.92 -6.73 20.35
N LEU A 331 6.64 -7.30 19.36
CA LEU A 331 6.14 -8.37 18.50
C LEU A 331 6.23 -9.75 19.18
N VAL A 332 5.59 -9.87 20.35
CA VAL A 332 5.54 -11.06 21.21
C VAL A 332 4.09 -11.51 21.46
N PRO A 333 3.84 -12.76 21.87
CA PRO A 333 2.50 -13.28 22.17
C PRO A 333 1.71 -12.46 23.20
N ALA A 334 2.39 -11.85 24.18
CA ALA A 334 1.77 -10.98 25.17
C ALA A 334 0.98 -9.81 24.55
N LEU A 335 1.33 -9.37 23.33
CA LEU A 335 0.65 -8.27 22.62
C LEU A 335 -0.87 -8.48 22.50
N ALA A 336 -1.33 -9.74 22.55
CA ALA A 336 -2.75 -10.09 22.57
C ALA A 336 -3.52 -9.35 23.67
N HIS A 337 -2.90 -9.10 24.83
CA HIS A 337 -3.56 -8.44 25.95
C HIS A 337 -3.91 -6.96 25.69
N ARG A 338 -3.31 -6.32 24.67
CA ARG A 338 -3.63 -4.95 24.24
C ARG A 338 -4.61 -4.91 23.07
N ILE A 339 -4.88 -6.04 22.42
CA ILE A 339 -5.84 -6.14 21.32
C ILE A 339 -7.21 -6.43 21.93
N ARG A 340 -7.97 -5.37 22.27
CA ARG A 340 -9.27 -5.45 22.98
C ARG A 340 -10.44 -4.87 22.17
N ALA A 341 -10.36 -4.99 20.85
CA ALA A 341 -11.33 -4.44 19.90
C ALA A 341 -12.76 -4.90 20.13
N CYS A 342 -12.89 -6.16 20.55
CA CYS A 342 -14.13 -6.90 20.66
C CYS A 342 -14.44 -7.29 22.11
N GLN A 343 -13.95 -6.52 23.09
CA GLN A 343 -14.10 -6.83 24.52
C GLN A 343 -15.57 -6.82 24.99
N GLU A 344 -16.46 -6.22 24.21
CA GLU A 344 -17.88 -6.10 24.56
C GLU A 344 -18.66 -7.40 24.32
N GLY A 345 -19.58 -7.69 25.24
CA GLY A 345 -20.48 -8.84 25.15
C GLY A 345 -21.41 -8.78 23.94
N PHE A 346 -21.89 -9.96 23.51
CA PHE A 346 -22.77 -10.11 22.35
C PHE A 346 -24.02 -9.21 22.36
N PRO A 347 -24.76 -9.08 23.49
CA PRO A 347 -25.98 -8.26 23.52
C PRO A 347 -25.71 -6.77 23.29
N THR A 348 -24.58 -6.25 23.81
CA THR A 348 -24.22 -4.84 23.76
C THR A 348 -23.96 -4.37 22.34
N TRP A 349 -23.12 -5.11 21.60
CA TRP A 349 -22.79 -4.71 20.22
C TRP A 349 -23.98 -4.91 19.28
N VAL A 350 -24.84 -5.92 19.47
CA VAL A 350 -26.04 -6.12 18.63
C VAL A 350 -27.00 -4.94 18.80
N TRP A 351 -27.20 -4.50 20.04
CA TRP A 351 -28.07 -3.37 20.32
C TRP A 351 -27.50 -2.06 19.79
N ARG A 352 -26.18 -1.85 19.90
CA ARG A 352 -25.48 -0.73 19.24
C ARG A 352 -25.65 -0.79 17.73
N TRP A 353 -25.44 -1.96 17.12
CA TRP A 353 -25.57 -2.17 15.68
C TRP A 353 -26.99 -1.86 15.22
N TRP A 354 -28.00 -2.27 15.99
CA TRP A 354 -29.40 -1.97 15.69
C TRP A 354 -29.73 -0.47 15.77
N ARG A 355 -29.10 0.28 16.69
CA ARG A 355 -29.32 1.73 16.87
C ARG A 355 -28.49 2.62 15.94
N THR A 356 -27.23 2.27 15.73
CA THR A 356 -26.21 3.14 15.10
C THR A 356 -25.69 2.59 13.77
N GLY A 357 -25.97 1.32 13.45
CA GLY A 357 -25.43 0.65 12.26
C GLY A 357 -23.99 0.14 12.40
N ALA A 358 -23.34 0.35 13.56
CA ALA A 358 -21.96 -0.09 13.81
C ALA A 358 -21.89 -1.11 14.94
N ARG A 359 -20.98 -2.09 14.79
CA ARG A 359 -20.64 -3.07 15.84
C ARG A 359 -19.74 -2.41 16.89
N PHE A 360 -18.66 -1.76 16.46
CA PHE A 360 -17.67 -1.16 17.35
C PHE A 360 -18.01 0.29 17.69
N ASP A 361 -17.64 0.70 18.91
CA ASP A 361 -17.66 2.10 19.32
C ASP A 361 -16.46 2.84 18.71
N THR A 362 -16.73 3.93 18.01
CA THR A 362 -15.72 4.77 17.38
C THR A 362 -14.75 5.39 18.38
N LEU A 363 -15.22 5.80 19.57
CA LEU A 363 -14.39 6.50 20.56
C LEU A 363 -13.49 5.54 21.33
N GLU A 364 -14.04 4.40 21.75
CA GLU A 364 -13.26 3.34 22.38
C GLU A 364 -12.21 2.78 21.42
N TRP A 365 -12.58 2.59 20.15
CA TRP A 365 -11.63 2.14 19.14
C TRP A 365 -10.54 3.17 18.86
N ALA A 366 -10.86 4.47 18.86
CA ALA A 366 -9.87 5.54 18.77
C ALA A 366 -8.88 5.50 19.95
N ARG A 367 -9.39 5.34 21.18
CA ARG A 367 -8.56 5.17 22.39
C ARG A 367 -7.62 3.98 22.26
N GLN A 368 -8.11 2.82 21.85
CA GLN A 368 -7.28 1.62 21.69
C GLN A 368 -6.26 1.77 20.56
N CYS A 369 -6.67 2.26 19.38
CA CYS A 369 -5.78 2.51 18.25
C CYS A 369 -4.70 3.55 18.55
N SER A 370 -4.96 4.50 19.44
CA SER A 370 -3.97 5.49 19.87
C SER A 370 -2.74 4.82 20.47
N TRP A 371 -2.89 3.75 21.25
CA TRP A 371 -1.76 3.02 21.80
C TRP A 371 -0.90 2.48 20.67
N PHE A 372 -1.48 1.83 19.65
CA PHE A 372 -0.77 1.34 18.45
C PHE A 372 -0.12 2.45 17.61
N CYS A 373 -0.46 3.72 17.84
CA CYS A 373 0.15 4.86 17.17
C CYS A 373 1.11 5.68 18.07
N ARG A 374 1.28 5.35 19.36
CA ARG A 374 1.94 6.21 20.37
C ARG A 374 1.23 7.54 20.64
N GLY A 375 -0.11 7.51 20.64
CA GLY A 375 -0.97 8.67 20.90
C GLY A 375 -1.36 9.36 19.60
N SER A 376 -1.60 10.67 19.68
CA SER A 376 -1.98 11.52 18.54
C SER A 376 -0.77 11.93 17.68
N THR A 377 0.11 10.97 17.38
CA THR A 377 1.26 11.21 16.50
C THR A 377 0.80 11.44 15.07
N THR A 378 1.44 12.39 14.39
CA THR A 378 1.19 12.66 12.97
C THR A 378 2.07 11.81 12.05
N PHE A 379 1.73 11.73 10.75
CA PHE A 379 2.56 11.04 9.76
C PHE A 379 3.98 11.62 9.68
N ARG A 380 4.11 12.95 9.82
CA ARG A 380 5.40 13.64 9.88
C ARG A 380 6.19 13.26 11.14
N GLU A 381 5.57 13.33 12.32
CA GLU A 381 6.24 13.00 13.59
C GLU A 381 6.72 11.53 13.61
N ALA A 382 5.93 10.60 13.07
CA ALA A 382 6.33 9.20 12.97
C ALA A 382 7.51 8.98 12.01
N TYR A 383 7.53 9.72 10.90
CA TYR A 383 8.61 9.71 9.93
C TYR A 383 9.91 10.28 10.51
N GLU A 384 9.84 11.43 11.17
CA GLU A 384 10.99 12.08 11.84
C GLU A 384 11.59 11.18 12.91
N ARG A 385 10.76 10.45 13.67
CA ARG A 385 11.22 9.53 14.72
C ARG A 385 11.91 8.27 14.19
N THR A 386 11.34 7.62 13.19
CA THR A 386 11.76 6.26 12.79
C THR A 386 12.42 6.16 11.43
N GLY A 387 12.27 7.18 10.59
CA GLY A 387 12.67 7.16 9.19
C GLY A 387 11.83 6.23 8.30
N ARG A 388 10.75 5.64 8.81
CA ARG A 388 9.86 4.79 8.01
C ARG A 388 8.69 5.60 7.44
N ILE A 389 8.41 5.37 6.16
CA ILE A 389 7.37 6.06 5.43
C ILE A 389 6.07 5.25 5.59
N LEU A 390 5.17 5.75 6.43
CA LEU A 390 3.84 5.17 6.61
C LEU A 390 2.88 5.67 5.52
N ASN A 391 2.16 4.74 4.91
CA ASN A 391 1.09 5.00 3.96
C ASN A 391 -0.20 4.31 4.40
N VAL A 392 -1.31 5.05 4.45
CA VAL A 392 -2.63 4.51 4.79
C VAL A 392 -3.63 4.90 3.73
N SER A 393 -4.32 3.90 3.15
CA SER A 393 -5.35 4.13 2.14
C SER A 393 -6.68 4.52 2.80
N CYS A 394 -7.26 5.64 2.37
CA CYS A 394 -8.55 6.12 2.87
C CYS A 394 -9.47 6.43 1.68
N VAL A 395 -10.68 5.88 1.71
CA VAL A 395 -11.70 6.13 0.67
C VAL A 395 -12.71 7.12 1.21
N PRO A 396 -12.99 8.24 0.52
CA PRO A 396 -14.02 9.18 0.96
C PRO A 396 -15.41 8.53 0.87
N SER A 397 -16.34 8.97 1.72
CA SER A 397 -17.72 8.44 1.70
C SER A 397 -18.48 8.81 0.43
N ASP A 398 -18.13 9.93 -0.20
CA ASP A 398 -18.72 10.37 -1.46
C ASP A 398 -18.09 9.60 -2.65
N PRO A 399 -18.92 8.95 -3.50
CA PRO A 399 -18.42 8.16 -4.61
C PRO A 399 -17.57 8.92 -5.64
N HIS A 400 -17.81 10.22 -5.85
CA HIS A 400 -17.08 10.97 -6.88
C HIS A 400 -15.75 11.53 -6.37
N SER A 401 -15.52 11.48 -5.06
CA SER A 401 -14.29 11.96 -4.46
C SER A 401 -13.15 10.92 -4.65
N PRO A 402 -11.92 11.36 -4.98
CA PRO A 402 -10.79 10.46 -5.20
C PRO A 402 -10.31 9.85 -3.89
N THR A 403 -9.75 8.64 -3.98
CA THR A 403 -9.12 7.98 -2.84
C THR A 403 -7.82 8.69 -2.46
N ILE A 404 -7.56 8.86 -1.17
CA ILE A 404 -6.32 9.46 -0.67
C ILE A 404 -5.41 8.37 -0.11
N LEU A 405 -4.12 8.47 -0.44
CA LEU A 405 -3.06 7.74 0.25
C LEU A 405 -2.42 8.70 1.26
N ALA A 406 -2.83 8.61 2.52
CA ALA A 406 -2.32 9.46 3.59
C ALA A 406 -0.89 9.04 3.94
N ASN A 407 0.05 9.97 3.84
CA ASN A 407 1.47 9.81 4.17
C ASN A 407 2.09 11.15 4.60
N TYR A 408 3.39 11.17 4.89
CA TYR A 408 4.08 12.39 5.34
C TYR A 408 4.20 13.49 4.27
N LEU A 409 4.07 13.16 2.98
CA LEU A 409 4.08 14.14 1.88
C LEU A 409 2.69 14.70 1.59
N THR A 410 1.69 13.82 1.52
CA THR A 410 0.31 14.18 1.14
C THR A 410 -0.50 14.70 2.33
N SER A 411 -0.23 14.21 3.53
CA SER A 411 -1.01 14.48 4.75
C SER A 411 -0.11 14.54 6.00
N PRO A 412 0.93 15.38 6.04
CA PRO A 412 1.95 15.41 7.10
C PRO A 412 1.38 15.53 8.51
N ASN A 413 0.41 16.42 8.68
CA ASN A 413 -0.16 16.79 9.98
C ASN A 413 -1.39 15.95 10.35
N CYS A 414 -1.78 15.00 9.50
CA CYS A 414 -2.86 14.08 9.78
C CYS A 414 -2.46 13.11 10.90
N VAL A 415 -3.37 12.87 11.84
CA VAL A 415 -3.16 12.00 12.99
C VAL A 415 -3.35 10.54 12.58
N ILE A 416 -2.35 9.70 12.85
CA ILE A 416 -2.29 8.33 12.31
C ILE A 416 -3.47 7.48 12.79
N TRP A 417 -3.84 7.53 14.08
CA TRP A 417 -4.95 6.71 14.58
C TRP A 417 -6.27 7.04 13.88
N SER A 418 -6.52 8.30 13.52
CA SER A 418 -7.73 8.70 12.79
C SER A 418 -7.74 8.15 11.36
N ALA A 419 -6.58 8.11 10.70
CA ALA A 419 -6.41 7.49 9.39
C ALA A 419 -6.56 5.97 9.43
N VAL A 420 -6.06 5.30 10.49
CA VAL A 420 -6.27 3.87 10.70
C VAL A 420 -7.75 3.55 10.91
N LEU A 421 -8.47 4.35 11.70
CA LEU A 421 -9.91 4.20 11.90
C LEU A 421 -10.68 4.40 10.58
N ALA A 422 -10.34 5.43 9.81
CA ALA A 422 -10.92 5.68 8.49
C ALA A 422 -10.70 4.50 7.56
N SER A 423 -9.46 4.00 7.50
CA SER A 423 -9.10 2.85 6.69
C SER A 423 -9.76 1.55 7.17
N ALA A 424 -10.20 1.45 8.43
CA ALA A 424 -10.89 0.28 8.97
C ALA A 424 -12.43 0.45 9.07
N ALA A 425 -12.97 1.56 8.54
CA ALA A 425 -14.39 1.88 8.61
C ALA A 425 -15.22 1.09 7.58
N VAL A 426 -15.32 -0.23 7.80
CA VAL A 426 -16.15 -1.12 6.97
C VAL A 426 -17.63 -0.87 7.31
N PRO A 427 -18.49 -0.64 6.31
CA PRO A 427 -19.93 -0.49 6.53
C PRO A 427 -20.52 -1.67 7.31
N GLY A 428 -21.24 -1.39 8.40
CA GLY A 428 -21.81 -2.40 9.30
C GLY A 428 -20.90 -2.82 10.48
N ILE A 429 -19.60 -2.55 10.41
CA ILE A 429 -18.64 -2.82 11.50
C ILE A 429 -18.33 -1.53 12.25
N LEU A 430 -17.92 -0.50 11.53
CA LEU A 430 -17.59 0.82 12.07
C LEU A 430 -18.18 1.88 11.13
N ASN A 431 -18.81 2.91 11.71
CA ASN A 431 -19.38 4.00 10.93
C ASN A 431 -18.30 4.84 10.25
N PRO A 432 -18.61 5.53 9.13
CA PRO A 432 -17.66 6.42 8.49
C PRO A 432 -17.14 7.49 9.46
N VAL A 433 -15.82 7.66 9.53
CA VAL A 433 -15.15 8.56 10.50
C VAL A 433 -14.50 9.75 9.80
N VAL A 434 -14.25 10.81 10.56
CA VAL A 434 -13.55 12.00 10.06
C VAL A 434 -12.05 11.85 10.32
N LEU A 435 -11.21 12.22 9.36
CA LEU A 435 -9.76 12.30 9.56
C LEU A 435 -9.45 13.51 10.45
N MET A 436 -8.47 13.40 11.33
CA MET A 436 -8.07 14.48 12.24
C MET A 436 -6.70 15.03 11.84
N THR A 437 -6.54 16.35 11.89
CA THR A 437 -5.27 17.06 11.68
C THR A 437 -4.85 17.76 12.96
N LYS A 438 -3.55 17.73 13.25
CA LYS A 438 -2.96 18.42 14.39
C LYS A 438 -2.59 19.85 13.96
N LYS A 439 -3.12 20.85 14.68
CA LYS A 439 -2.77 22.26 14.46
C LYS A 439 -1.41 22.59 15.08
N ARG A 440 -0.88 23.78 14.74
CA ARG A 440 0.34 24.35 15.37
C ARG A 440 0.23 24.41 16.90
N ASP A 441 -0.97 24.74 17.38
CA ASP A 441 -1.29 24.84 18.81
C ASP A 441 -1.32 23.48 19.53
N GLY A 442 -1.09 22.36 18.81
CA GLY A 442 -1.17 21.01 19.33
C GLY A 442 -2.59 20.43 19.40
N THR A 443 -3.63 21.25 19.28
CA THR A 443 -5.03 20.81 19.27
C THR A 443 -5.42 20.10 17.98
N LEU A 444 -6.35 19.15 18.06
CA LEU A 444 -6.89 18.46 16.89
C LEU A 444 -8.05 19.22 16.24
N ALA A 445 -8.18 19.11 14.92
CA ALA A 445 -9.31 19.58 14.14
C ALA A 445 -9.62 18.61 12.99
N PRO A 446 -10.83 18.67 12.40
CA PRO A 446 -11.16 17.86 11.24
C PRO A 446 -10.25 18.19 10.05
N TYR A 447 -9.73 17.15 9.40
CA TYR A 447 -9.00 17.21 8.14
C TYR A 447 -9.99 17.35 6.97
N SER A 448 -9.64 18.17 5.97
CA SER A 448 -10.41 18.40 4.73
C SER A 448 -11.92 18.58 4.93
N PHE A 449 -12.34 19.81 5.29
CA PHE A 449 -13.76 20.21 5.45
C PHE A 449 -14.66 19.23 6.22
N GLY A 450 -14.10 18.31 7.03
CA GLY A 450 -14.87 17.33 7.80
C GLY A 450 -15.50 16.20 6.96
N HIS A 451 -14.97 15.89 5.76
CA HIS A 451 -15.47 14.74 5.01
C HIS A 451 -15.32 13.44 5.80
N LYS A 452 -16.34 12.56 5.71
CA LYS A 452 -16.30 11.23 6.32
C LYS A 452 -15.64 10.22 5.38
N TRP A 453 -14.88 9.31 5.95
CA TRP A 453 -14.06 8.32 5.25
C TRP A 453 -14.50 6.90 5.60
N LYS A 454 -14.27 5.98 4.67
CA LYS A 454 -14.61 4.55 4.71
C LYS A 454 -13.36 3.71 4.44
N ASP A 455 -13.50 2.40 4.65
CA ASP A 455 -12.41 1.44 4.48
C ASP A 455 -11.75 1.53 3.09
N GLY A 456 -10.41 1.60 3.10
CA GLY A 456 -9.57 1.65 1.90
C GLY A 456 -9.70 0.43 0.99
N SER A 457 -9.99 -0.75 1.57
CA SER A 457 -10.10 -2.02 0.83
C SER A 457 -11.32 -2.08 -0.06
N LEU A 458 -12.29 -1.17 0.08
CA LEU A 458 -13.46 -1.11 -0.79
C LEU A 458 -13.08 -0.76 -2.23
N ARG A 459 -12.06 0.08 -2.42
CA ARG A 459 -11.58 0.50 -3.75
C ARG A 459 -10.17 0.03 -4.07
N THR A 460 -9.25 0.21 -3.14
CA THR A 460 -7.82 0.03 -3.38
C THR A 460 -7.12 -0.54 -2.15
N ASP A 461 -7.17 -1.87 -1.98
CA ASP A 461 -6.44 -2.55 -0.90
C ASP A 461 -4.92 -2.37 -1.00
N ILE A 462 -4.35 -2.39 -2.21
CA ILE A 462 -2.91 -2.21 -2.44
C ILE A 462 -2.68 -1.10 -3.49
N PRO A 463 -2.30 0.13 -3.07
CA PRO A 463 -2.21 1.27 -3.97
C PRO A 463 -0.85 1.34 -4.72
N ILE A 464 -0.54 0.32 -5.52
CA ILE A 464 0.77 0.19 -6.22
C ILE A 464 1.08 1.43 -7.07
N LYS A 465 0.10 1.94 -7.83
CA LYS A 465 0.29 3.13 -8.68
C LYS A 465 0.64 4.38 -7.88
N ALA A 466 -0.03 4.61 -6.75
CA ALA A 466 0.23 5.77 -5.90
C ALA A 466 1.59 5.65 -5.19
N LEU A 467 2.00 4.43 -4.79
CA LEU A 467 3.33 4.19 -4.23
C LEU A 467 4.44 4.43 -5.26
N ASN A 468 4.21 4.03 -6.51
CA ASN A 468 5.14 4.31 -7.60
C ASN A 468 5.26 5.82 -7.85
N LEU A 469 4.14 6.54 -7.90
CA LEU A 469 4.11 7.99 -8.15
C LEU A 469 4.75 8.81 -7.00
N HIS A 470 4.48 8.46 -5.74
CA HIS A 470 4.99 9.23 -4.60
C HIS A 470 6.42 8.85 -4.18
N PHE A 471 6.82 7.59 -4.35
CA PHE A 471 8.06 7.08 -3.76
C PHE A 471 8.91 6.22 -4.71
N ASN A 472 8.61 6.21 -6.01
CA ASN A 472 9.31 5.40 -7.02
C ASN A 472 9.40 3.91 -6.62
N VAL A 473 8.31 3.37 -6.07
CA VAL A 473 8.24 1.97 -5.67
C VAL A 473 8.06 1.09 -6.91
N ASN A 474 9.06 0.25 -7.16
CA ASN A 474 9.07 -0.71 -8.27
C ASN A 474 9.01 -2.17 -7.79
N PHE A 475 9.31 -2.40 -6.51
CA PHE A 475 9.28 -3.73 -5.90
C PHE A 475 8.32 -3.76 -4.71
N THR A 476 7.29 -4.60 -4.78
CA THR A 476 6.25 -4.68 -3.73
C THR A 476 6.25 -6.04 -3.06
N ILE A 477 6.33 -6.03 -1.72
CA ILE A 477 6.16 -7.19 -0.86
C ILE A 477 4.76 -7.11 -0.27
N VAL A 478 3.84 -7.92 -0.78
CA VAL A 478 2.45 -7.94 -0.33
C VAL A 478 2.24 -9.07 0.66
N SER A 479 1.79 -8.74 1.87
CA SER A 479 1.25 -9.72 2.81
C SER A 479 -0.27 -9.74 2.65
N GLN A 480 -0.80 -10.83 2.09
CA GLN A 480 -2.23 -10.95 1.79
C GLN A 480 -2.90 -11.90 2.77
N VAL A 481 -3.85 -11.38 3.55
CA VAL A 481 -4.55 -12.12 4.61
C VAL A 481 -6.08 -12.12 4.43
N ASN A 482 -6.58 -11.41 3.42
CA ASN A 482 -8.00 -11.34 3.10
C ASN A 482 -8.64 -12.74 2.98
N PRO A 483 -9.64 -13.06 3.81
CA PRO A 483 -10.23 -14.40 3.88
C PRO A 483 -10.93 -14.81 2.59
N HIS A 484 -11.56 -13.85 1.91
CA HIS A 484 -12.30 -14.08 0.68
C HIS A 484 -11.41 -14.42 -0.53
N ILE A 485 -10.16 -13.96 -0.56
CA ILE A 485 -9.20 -14.26 -1.64
C ILE A 485 -8.43 -15.54 -1.38
N ASN A 486 -8.14 -15.85 -0.12
CA ASN A 486 -7.34 -17.01 0.27
C ASN A 486 -7.92 -18.33 -0.31
N LEU A 487 -9.25 -18.44 -0.40
CA LEU A 487 -9.93 -19.61 -0.97
C LEU A 487 -9.65 -19.78 -2.48
N PHE A 488 -9.48 -18.69 -3.23
CA PHE A 488 -9.26 -18.69 -4.68
C PHE A 488 -7.78 -18.59 -5.09
N PHE A 489 -6.85 -18.62 -4.12
CA PHE A 489 -5.43 -18.56 -4.42
C PHE A 489 -4.88 -19.93 -4.80
N PHE A 490 -4.49 -20.05 -6.07
CA PHE A 490 -3.77 -21.20 -6.59
C PHE A 490 -2.58 -20.75 -7.44
N SER A 491 -1.40 -21.23 -7.06
CA SER A 491 -0.18 -21.01 -7.84
C SER A 491 0.10 -22.25 -8.67
N SER A 492 -0.33 -22.19 -9.93
CA SER A 492 -0.24 -23.30 -10.88
C SER A 492 1.22 -23.66 -11.23
N ARG A 493 2.14 -22.70 -11.15
CA ARG A 493 3.59 -22.89 -11.40
C ARG A 493 4.48 -22.69 -10.16
N GLY A 494 3.92 -22.89 -8.97
CA GLY A 494 4.66 -22.70 -7.72
C GLY A 494 4.78 -21.23 -7.34
N THR A 495 5.46 -20.97 -6.23
CA THR A 495 5.71 -19.60 -5.75
C THR A 495 7.15 -19.50 -5.28
N VAL A 496 7.71 -18.29 -5.23
CA VAL A 496 9.04 -18.00 -4.65
C VAL A 496 9.31 -18.84 -3.38
N GLY A 497 10.40 -19.60 -3.33
CA GLY A 497 10.80 -20.48 -2.23
C GLY A 497 9.92 -21.72 -1.99
N ARG A 498 8.95 -21.99 -2.86
CA ARG A 498 8.07 -23.16 -2.81
C ARG A 498 7.85 -23.73 -4.21
N PRO A 499 8.73 -24.66 -4.64
CA PRO A 499 8.57 -25.34 -5.92
C PRO A 499 7.33 -26.21 -5.97
N VAL A 500 6.85 -26.46 -7.20
CA VAL A 500 5.67 -27.30 -7.39
C VAL A 500 5.94 -28.71 -6.88
N THR A 501 4.91 -29.36 -6.37
CA THR A 501 5.01 -30.70 -5.80
C THR A 501 5.18 -31.77 -6.89
N HIS A 502 4.85 -31.46 -8.14
CA HIS A 502 4.90 -32.34 -9.30
C HIS A 502 6.31 -32.43 -9.93
N ARG A 503 6.64 -33.57 -10.58
CA ARG A 503 7.90 -33.86 -11.31
C ARG A 503 9.16 -33.19 -10.72
N LYS A 504 9.50 -33.50 -9.47
CA LYS A 504 10.70 -32.99 -8.76
C LYS A 504 10.79 -31.45 -8.73
N GLY A 505 9.69 -30.74 -8.48
CA GLY A 505 9.74 -29.28 -8.40
C GLY A 505 9.30 -28.56 -9.66
N ARG A 506 9.02 -29.27 -10.75
CA ARG A 506 8.90 -28.71 -12.11
C ARG A 506 7.53 -28.97 -12.74
N GLY A 507 7.05 -27.98 -13.50
CA GLY A 507 5.81 -28.05 -14.27
C GLY A 507 4.57 -27.49 -13.56
N TRP A 508 3.40 -28.01 -13.93
CA TRP A 508 2.12 -27.52 -13.43
C TRP A 508 1.67 -28.30 -12.18
N ARG A 509 1.19 -27.58 -11.16
CA ARG A 509 0.68 -28.14 -9.91
C ARG A 509 -0.59 -28.95 -10.19
N GLY A 510 -0.59 -30.23 -9.81
CA GLY A 510 -1.70 -31.14 -10.14
C GLY A 510 -1.80 -31.51 -11.63
N GLY A 511 -0.74 -31.30 -12.42
CA GLY A 511 -0.72 -31.56 -13.85
C GLY A 511 -1.22 -30.38 -14.70
N PHE A 512 -0.97 -30.44 -16.01
CA PHE A 512 -1.36 -29.39 -16.96
C PHE A 512 -2.88 -29.22 -17.00
N LEU A 513 -3.63 -30.31 -17.15
CA LEU A 513 -5.08 -30.28 -17.29
C LEU A 513 -5.78 -29.72 -16.04
N GLY A 514 -5.40 -30.20 -14.85
CA GLY A 514 -5.98 -29.71 -13.58
C GLY A 514 -5.69 -28.23 -13.33
N SER A 515 -4.47 -27.78 -13.64
CA SER A 515 -4.13 -26.35 -13.58
C SER A 515 -4.84 -25.51 -14.66
N ALA A 516 -5.00 -26.03 -15.87
CA ALA A 516 -5.66 -25.33 -16.97
C ALA A 516 -7.15 -25.14 -16.68
N ILE A 517 -7.83 -26.18 -16.18
CA ILE A 517 -9.23 -26.11 -15.75
C ILE A 517 -9.40 -25.09 -14.62
N GLU A 518 -8.52 -25.13 -13.60
CA GLU A 518 -8.54 -24.14 -12.51
C GLU A 518 -8.42 -22.71 -13.03
N GLN A 519 -7.46 -22.47 -13.93
CA GLN A 519 -7.24 -21.14 -14.51
C GLN A 519 -8.41 -20.69 -15.36
N TYR A 520 -8.97 -21.60 -16.17
CA TYR A 520 -10.13 -21.32 -17.02
C TYR A 520 -11.35 -20.93 -16.18
N ILE A 521 -11.69 -21.73 -15.17
CA ILE A 521 -12.81 -21.44 -14.26
C ILE A 521 -12.61 -20.09 -13.57
N LYS A 522 -11.39 -19.83 -13.07
CA LYS A 522 -11.07 -18.56 -12.40
C LYS A 522 -11.20 -17.35 -13.33
N LEU A 523 -10.76 -17.48 -14.59
CA LEU A 523 -10.92 -16.42 -15.59
C LEU A 523 -12.39 -16.19 -15.93
N ASP A 524 -13.19 -17.25 -16.09
CA ASP A 524 -14.63 -17.10 -16.38
C ASP A 524 -15.39 -16.49 -15.19
N MET A 525 -15.09 -16.90 -13.95
CA MET A 525 -15.65 -16.25 -12.75
C MET A 525 -15.33 -14.75 -12.71
N ASN A 526 -14.08 -14.37 -12.99
CA ASN A 526 -13.69 -12.96 -13.05
C ASN A 526 -14.41 -12.21 -14.17
N LYS A 527 -14.60 -12.83 -15.33
CA LYS A 527 -15.38 -12.26 -16.44
C LYS A 527 -16.81 -11.98 -15.99
N TRP A 528 -17.50 -12.95 -15.40
CA TRP A 528 -18.89 -12.77 -14.96
C TRP A 528 -19.04 -11.74 -13.82
N LEU A 529 -18.07 -11.66 -12.90
CA LEU A 529 -18.03 -10.58 -11.90
C LEU A 529 -17.85 -9.20 -12.55
N ARG A 530 -17.04 -9.08 -13.61
CA ARG A 530 -16.89 -7.83 -14.37
C ARG A 530 -18.17 -7.47 -15.11
N VAL A 531 -18.82 -8.43 -15.76
CA VAL A 531 -20.12 -8.23 -16.44
C VAL A 531 -21.14 -7.70 -15.43
N LEU A 532 -21.19 -8.31 -14.25
CA LEU A 532 -22.10 -7.92 -13.19
C LEU A 532 -21.88 -6.47 -12.72
N ARG A 533 -20.62 -6.03 -12.67
CA ARG A 533 -20.25 -4.65 -12.35
C ARG A 533 -20.57 -3.67 -13.48
N HIS A 534 -20.12 -3.96 -14.71
CA HIS A 534 -20.27 -3.05 -15.85
C HIS A 534 -21.73 -2.81 -16.23
N LEU A 535 -22.60 -3.79 -16.00
CA LEU A 535 -24.04 -3.65 -16.21
C LEU A 535 -24.79 -3.12 -14.96
N GLU A 536 -24.06 -2.73 -13.91
CA GLU A 536 -24.62 -2.27 -12.62
C GLU A 536 -25.74 -3.15 -12.04
N LEU A 537 -25.63 -4.46 -12.24
CA LEU A 537 -26.70 -5.40 -11.88
C LEU A 537 -26.75 -5.67 -10.37
N LEU A 538 -25.61 -5.51 -9.69
CA LEU A 538 -25.54 -5.65 -8.24
C LEU A 538 -26.38 -4.58 -7.55
N PRO A 539 -27.18 -4.94 -6.54
CA PRO A 539 -27.65 -3.95 -5.59
C PRO A 539 -26.42 -3.29 -4.92
N ARG A 540 -26.52 -2.00 -4.59
CA ARG A 540 -25.50 -1.26 -3.81
C ARG A 540 -25.91 -1.27 -2.33
N PRO A 541 -25.76 -2.38 -1.56
CA PRO A 541 -26.07 -2.34 -0.14
C PRO A 541 -25.18 -1.30 0.55
N MET A 542 -25.79 -0.44 1.36
CA MET A 542 -25.13 0.73 1.99
C MET A 542 -24.55 1.75 0.99
N GLY A 543 -25.09 1.83 -0.24
CA GLY A 543 -24.69 2.83 -1.23
C GLY A 543 -23.24 2.68 -1.71
N GLN A 544 -22.70 1.45 -1.70
CA GLN A 544 -21.33 1.15 -2.09
C GLN A 544 -21.27 -0.02 -3.08
N ASP A 545 -20.27 0.03 -3.95
CA ASP A 545 -19.99 -1.00 -4.94
C ASP A 545 -19.06 -2.07 -4.37
N TRP A 546 -19.64 -3.14 -3.82
CA TRP A 546 -18.90 -4.27 -3.23
C TRP A 546 -18.19 -5.15 -4.27
N SER A 547 -18.43 -4.91 -5.57
CA SER A 547 -17.82 -5.66 -6.66
C SER A 547 -16.30 -5.47 -6.74
N GLU A 548 -15.80 -4.30 -6.32
CA GLU A 548 -14.37 -3.97 -6.39
C GLU A 548 -13.53 -4.82 -5.44
N ILE A 549 -14.10 -5.26 -4.32
CA ILE A 549 -13.44 -6.16 -3.36
C ILE A 549 -13.01 -7.48 -4.02
N TRP A 550 -13.72 -7.95 -5.05
CA TRP A 550 -13.37 -9.20 -5.74
C TRP A 550 -12.48 -8.99 -6.97
N LEU A 551 -12.57 -7.80 -7.58
CA LEU A 551 -11.91 -7.50 -8.87
C LEU A 551 -10.52 -6.86 -8.71
N GLN A 552 -10.15 -6.44 -7.50
CA GLN A 552 -8.87 -5.82 -7.19
C GLN A 552 -7.67 -6.75 -7.43
N LYS A 553 -6.50 -6.15 -7.71
CA LYS A 553 -5.22 -6.86 -7.81
C LYS A 553 -4.63 -7.01 -6.41
N PHE A 554 -4.59 -8.25 -5.90
CA PHE A 554 -4.12 -8.59 -4.56
C PHE A 554 -2.70 -9.19 -4.51
N SER A 555 -1.94 -9.05 -5.58
CA SER A 555 -0.60 -9.64 -5.71
C SER A 555 0.42 -8.56 -6.07
N GLY A 556 1.56 -8.59 -5.39
CA GLY A 556 2.77 -7.83 -5.74
C GLY A 556 3.86 -8.73 -6.31
N THR A 557 5.06 -8.16 -6.51
CA THR A 557 6.25 -8.90 -6.99
C THR A 557 6.54 -10.10 -6.10
N VAL A 558 6.46 -9.90 -4.79
CA VAL A 558 6.51 -10.96 -3.78
C VAL A 558 5.20 -10.94 -3.02
N THR A 559 4.43 -12.02 -3.08
CA THR A 559 3.22 -12.15 -2.26
C THR A 559 3.37 -13.25 -1.21
N ILE A 560 3.18 -12.88 0.05
CA ILE A 560 3.25 -13.72 1.24
C ILE A 560 1.83 -14.09 1.65
N TRP A 561 1.60 -15.39 1.83
CA TRP A 561 0.30 -15.96 2.15
C TRP A 561 0.42 -16.80 3.42
N PRO A 562 0.04 -16.24 4.58
CA PRO A 562 -0.09 -16.99 5.82
C PRO A 562 -1.13 -18.10 5.68
N LYS A 563 -0.85 -19.26 6.26
CA LYS A 563 -1.78 -20.40 6.21
C LYS A 563 -2.80 -20.30 7.33
N THR A 564 -4.03 -19.98 6.98
CA THR A 564 -5.12 -19.84 7.95
C THR A 564 -5.69 -21.19 8.36
N VAL A 565 -6.32 -21.24 9.53
CA VAL A 565 -7.00 -22.42 10.07
C VAL A 565 -8.51 -22.17 10.05
N PRO A 566 -9.38 -23.18 9.86
CA PRO A 566 -10.84 -22.99 9.88
C PRO A 566 -11.37 -22.27 11.13
N SER A 567 -10.76 -22.49 12.30
CA SER A 567 -11.08 -21.79 13.54
C SER A 567 -10.96 -20.27 13.45
N ASP A 568 -10.09 -19.76 12.56
CA ASP A 568 -9.87 -18.33 12.39
C ASP A 568 -11.06 -17.63 11.71
N PHE A 569 -11.81 -18.35 10.87
CA PHE A 569 -13.02 -17.82 10.25
C PHE A 569 -14.14 -17.61 11.28
N PHE A 570 -14.26 -18.51 12.26
CA PHE A 570 -15.22 -18.35 13.35
C PHE A 570 -14.87 -17.18 14.29
N HIS A 571 -13.57 -16.92 14.48
CA HIS A 571 -13.07 -15.84 15.35
C HIS A 571 -12.63 -14.59 14.57
N ILE A 572 -13.20 -14.35 13.39
CA ILE A 572 -12.82 -13.23 12.50
C ILE A 572 -13.09 -11.85 13.12
N LEU A 573 -14.04 -11.75 14.04
CA LEU A 573 -14.42 -10.52 14.75
C LEU A 573 -14.38 -10.71 16.28
N SER A 574 -13.36 -11.43 16.75
CA SER A 574 -13.12 -11.70 18.17
C SER A 574 -11.67 -11.41 18.52
N ASP A 575 -11.43 -10.86 19.72
CA ASP A 575 -10.08 -10.55 20.19
C ASP A 575 -9.22 -11.81 20.31
N PRO A 576 -7.89 -11.73 20.04
CA PRO A 576 -6.98 -12.87 20.08
C PRO A 576 -6.60 -13.26 21.51
N ASN A 577 -6.39 -14.56 21.75
CA ASN A 577 -5.76 -15.04 22.98
C ASN A 577 -4.23 -15.06 22.76
N PRO A 578 -3.40 -14.95 23.82
CA PRO A 578 -1.94 -15.00 23.66
C PRO A 578 -1.43 -16.24 22.90
N GLU A 579 -1.99 -17.43 23.15
CA GLU A 579 -1.65 -18.65 22.41
C GLU A 579 -2.04 -18.59 20.93
N ARG A 580 -3.21 -18.01 20.63
CA ARG A 580 -3.69 -17.83 19.26
C ARG A 580 -2.81 -16.83 18.52
N LEU A 581 -2.42 -15.73 19.17
CA LEU A 581 -1.48 -14.77 18.62
C LEU A 581 -0.10 -15.39 18.42
N ALA A 582 0.41 -16.19 19.37
CA ALA A 582 1.67 -16.93 19.23
C ALA A 582 1.68 -17.81 17.99
N ARG A 583 0.58 -18.54 17.74
CA ARG A 583 0.42 -19.33 16.51
C ARG A 583 0.40 -18.44 15.27
N MET A 584 -0.34 -17.33 15.27
CA MET A 584 -0.42 -16.43 14.13
C MET A 584 0.92 -15.77 13.80
N LEU A 585 1.67 -15.34 14.83
CA LEU A 585 3.05 -14.88 14.73
C LEU A 585 3.94 -15.94 14.06
N ARG A 586 3.93 -17.16 14.59
CA ARG A 586 4.72 -18.27 14.05
C ARG A 586 4.37 -18.58 12.59
N VAL A 587 3.09 -18.65 12.26
CA VAL A 587 2.63 -18.95 10.89
C VAL A 587 3.00 -17.81 9.94
N GLY A 588 2.91 -16.55 10.37
CA GLY A 588 3.35 -15.39 9.61
C GLY A 588 4.85 -15.42 9.33
N GLN A 589 5.68 -15.78 10.32
CA GLN A 589 7.12 -15.94 10.13
C GLN A 589 7.43 -17.05 9.11
N GLN A 590 6.81 -18.21 9.27
CA GLN A 590 7.02 -19.37 8.40
C GLN A 590 6.53 -19.14 6.96
N SER A 591 5.54 -18.27 6.74
CA SER A 591 5.09 -17.90 5.40
C SER A 591 6.06 -16.95 4.71
N ALA A 592 6.77 -16.12 5.47
CA ALA A 592 7.78 -15.19 4.98
C ALA A 592 9.13 -15.86 4.66
N PHE A 593 9.57 -16.87 5.43
CA PHE A 593 10.89 -17.50 5.26
C PHE A 593 11.26 -17.92 3.83
N PRO A 594 10.38 -18.57 3.04
CA PRO A 594 10.69 -18.93 1.66
C PRO A 594 10.97 -17.74 0.75
N LYS A 595 10.42 -16.56 1.08
CA LYS A 595 10.56 -15.34 0.28
C LYS A 595 11.77 -14.50 0.67
N LEU A 596 12.32 -14.73 1.87
CA LEU A 596 13.36 -13.89 2.44
C LEU A 596 14.61 -13.80 1.56
N GLN A 597 15.02 -14.86 0.89
CA GLN A 597 16.23 -14.79 0.05
C GLN A 597 16.03 -13.86 -1.16
N PHE A 598 14.84 -13.88 -1.77
CA PHE A 598 14.53 -12.98 -2.87
C PHE A 598 14.50 -11.53 -2.40
N ILE A 599 13.87 -11.28 -1.26
CA ILE A 599 13.82 -9.94 -0.63
C ILE A 599 15.23 -9.46 -0.25
N LYS A 600 16.07 -10.34 0.34
CA LYS A 600 17.48 -10.07 0.67
C LYS A 600 18.27 -9.65 -0.56
N ASN A 601 18.11 -10.37 -1.66
CA ASN A 601 18.80 -10.10 -2.91
C ASN A 601 18.44 -8.71 -3.48
N ARG A 602 17.16 -8.35 -3.49
CA ARG A 602 16.70 -7.02 -3.89
C ARG A 602 17.22 -5.91 -2.97
N LEU A 603 16.98 -6.06 -1.66
CA LEU A 603 17.34 -5.03 -0.68
C LEU A 603 18.85 -4.87 -0.51
N LYS A 604 19.66 -5.91 -0.78
CA LYS A 604 21.13 -5.81 -0.72
C LYS A 604 21.66 -4.71 -1.63
N ILE A 605 21.13 -4.59 -2.84
CA ILE A 605 21.52 -3.53 -3.79
C ILE A 605 20.90 -2.19 -3.39
N GLU A 606 19.60 -2.16 -3.09
CA GLU A 606 18.88 -0.95 -2.68
C GLU A 606 19.55 -0.27 -1.48
N ILE A 607 19.84 -1.03 -0.42
CA ILE A 607 20.46 -0.52 0.80
C ILE A 607 21.88 0.01 0.50
N ALA A 608 22.65 -0.64 -0.37
CA ALA A 608 23.99 -0.19 -0.72
C ALA A 608 23.97 1.16 -1.47
N VAL A 609 23.03 1.33 -2.42
CA VAL A 609 22.83 2.58 -3.14
C VAL A 609 22.37 3.69 -2.20
N VAL A 610 21.34 3.44 -1.38
CA VAL A 610 20.78 4.42 -0.44
C VAL A 610 21.80 4.86 0.62
N LYS A 611 22.58 3.93 1.18
CA LYS A 611 23.66 4.26 2.12
C LYS A 611 24.74 5.12 1.47
N SER A 612 25.10 4.82 0.22
CA SER A 612 26.10 5.60 -0.52
C SER A 612 25.59 7.01 -0.81
N LEU A 613 24.33 7.14 -1.23
CA LEU A 613 23.67 8.43 -1.46
C LEU A 613 23.70 9.32 -0.20
N GLN A 614 23.37 8.76 0.97
CA GLN A 614 23.39 9.50 2.24
C GLN A 614 24.78 9.99 2.62
N LYS A 615 25.79 9.12 2.45
CA LYS A 615 27.19 9.46 2.76
C LYS A 615 27.65 10.71 2.00
N PHE A 616 27.24 10.87 0.75
CA PHE A 616 27.64 12.02 -0.09
C PHE A 616 26.71 13.23 0.03
N ALA A 617 25.42 13.05 0.33
CA ALA A 617 24.49 14.15 0.54
C ALA A 617 24.94 15.08 1.68
N HIS A 618 25.54 14.53 2.74
CA HIS A 618 26.08 15.32 3.86
C HIS A 618 27.41 16.03 3.55
N ALA A 619 28.24 15.45 2.67
CA ALA A 619 29.54 16.03 2.31
C ALA A 619 29.43 17.26 1.40
N GLY A 620 28.32 17.42 0.67
CA GLY A 620 28.09 18.51 -0.30
C GLY A 620 27.55 19.82 0.28
N GLY A 621 27.35 19.94 1.60
CA GLY A 621 26.93 21.20 2.26
C GLY A 621 25.52 21.71 1.89
N ARG A 622 24.80 21.04 0.97
CA ARG A 622 23.40 21.34 0.63
C ARG A 622 22.49 20.44 1.47
N PRO A 623 21.56 21.00 2.27
CA PRO A 623 20.49 20.21 2.87
C PRO A 623 19.53 19.79 1.75
N ILE A 624 19.84 18.72 1.04
CA ILE A 624 18.77 17.91 0.43
C ILE A 624 18.01 17.38 1.64
N SER A 625 16.80 17.92 1.86
CA SER A 625 15.95 17.65 3.03
C SER A 625 16.23 16.26 3.57
N PRO A 626 16.90 16.14 4.73
CA PRO A 626 17.48 14.89 5.14
C PRO A 626 16.35 14.03 5.66
N ALA A 627 15.64 13.38 4.74
CA ALA A 627 14.86 12.21 5.00
C ALA A 627 15.65 11.33 5.99
N PRO A 628 15.21 11.18 7.25
CA PRO A 628 15.77 10.14 8.10
C PRO A 628 15.48 8.84 7.37
N SER A 629 16.51 8.24 6.79
CA SER A 629 16.43 6.86 6.36
C SER A 629 17.01 6.04 7.49
N ARG A 630 16.38 4.90 7.72
CA ARG A 630 16.72 3.97 8.79
C ARG A 630 18.10 3.34 8.60
N TRP A 631 18.66 3.39 7.40
CA TRP A 631 19.97 2.81 7.08
C TRP A 631 21.16 3.70 7.44
N ARG A 632 20.95 4.79 8.18
CA ARG A 632 22.02 5.65 8.69
C ARG A 632 23.03 4.83 9.53
N PRO A 633 24.35 5.05 9.36
CA PRO A 633 25.35 4.46 10.24
C PRO A 633 25.26 5.08 11.64
N ASN A 634 25.07 4.26 12.68
CA ASN A 634 25.04 4.69 14.09
C ASN A 634 26.43 5.00 14.69
N ASN A 635 27.49 5.02 13.88
CA ASN A 635 28.89 4.97 14.37
C ASN A 635 29.59 6.34 14.40
N ASP A 636 28.87 7.45 14.51
CA ASP A 636 29.51 8.75 14.77
C ASP A 636 29.38 9.11 16.26
N PRO A 637 30.44 8.93 17.08
CA PRO A 637 30.41 9.19 18.51
C PRO A 637 30.26 10.68 18.87
N ASP A 638 30.36 11.59 17.89
CA ASP A 638 30.23 13.03 18.11
C ASP A 638 28.78 13.56 18.03
N ASN A 639 27.79 12.71 17.76
CA ASN A 639 26.40 13.15 17.65
C ASN A 639 25.67 13.18 19.01
N HIS A 640 26.23 13.94 19.96
CA HIS A 640 25.41 14.53 21.01
C HIS A 640 24.56 15.63 20.36
N TYR A 641 23.34 15.28 19.98
CA TYR A 641 22.33 16.23 19.53
C TYR A 641 21.98 17.18 20.69
N ASN A 642 22.76 18.25 20.83
CA ASN A 642 22.47 19.36 21.71
C ASN A 642 21.55 20.31 20.92
N PRO A 643 20.28 20.53 21.35
CA PRO A 643 19.38 21.40 20.61
C PRO A 643 19.80 22.85 20.86
N SER A 644 20.70 23.38 20.04
CA SER A 644 21.02 24.80 20.03
C SER A 644 19.76 25.60 19.63
N PRO A 645 19.35 26.62 20.38
CA PRO A 645 18.20 27.42 20.02
C PRO A 645 18.60 28.46 18.97
N ARG A 646 17.90 28.43 17.83
CA ARG A 646 17.61 29.52 16.87
C ARG A 646 18.12 29.33 15.43
N THR A 647 17.13 29.45 14.52
CA THR A 647 17.19 30.05 13.17
C THR A 647 17.95 29.32 12.06
N ALA A 648 17.62 28.05 11.81
CA ALA A 648 17.65 27.50 10.46
C ALA A 648 16.43 26.58 10.29
N THR A 649 15.37 27.10 9.69
CA THR A 649 14.17 26.32 9.35
C THR A 649 14.53 25.34 8.24
N ASP A 650 14.33 24.04 8.48
CA ASP A 650 14.47 23.02 7.43
C ASP A 650 13.51 23.39 6.28
N PRO A 651 13.98 23.50 5.02
CA PRO A 651 13.12 23.82 3.88
C PRO A 651 11.99 22.79 3.68
N LEU A 652 12.10 21.58 4.23
CA LEU A 652 10.99 20.64 4.30
C LEU A 652 9.91 21.10 5.29
N ASN A 653 10.32 21.59 6.46
CA ASN A 653 9.41 22.08 7.49
C ASN A 653 8.63 23.29 6.97
N GLU A 654 9.30 24.22 6.29
CA GLU A 654 8.66 25.40 5.72
C GLU A 654 7.63 25.03 4.62
N ARG A 655 7.95 24.07 3.74
CA ARG A 655 7.01 23.54 2.74
C ARG A 655 5.80 22.83 3.34
N LEU A 656 6.00 22.07 4.43
CA LEU A 656 4.91 21.33 5.08
C LEU A 656 4.05 22.25 5.97
N ASP A 657 4.62 23.32 6.52
CA ASP A 657 3.94 24.24 7.44
C ASP A 657 2.99 25.23 6.74
N HIS A 658 3.14 25.44 5.42
CA HIS A 658 2.22 26.26 4.61
C HIS A 658 0.79 25.68 4.50
N ASN A 659 0.60 24.38 4.73
CA ASN A 659 -0.68 23.68 4.52
C ASN A 659 -1.58 23.61 5.77
N LEU A 660 -1.29 24.37 6.82
CA LEU A 660 -2.04 24.31 8.08
C LEU A 660 -3.25 25.26 8.05
N PRO A 661 -4.47 24.81 8.44
CA PRO A 661 -5.61 25.69 8.56
C PRO A 661 -5.39 26.67 9.72
N GLY A 662 -5.16 27.95 9.38
CA GLY A 662 -5.12 29.03 10.34
C GLY A 662 -6.49 29.23 10.99
N ARG A 663 -6.54 29.36 12.31
CA ARG A 663 -7.72 29.86 12.99
C ARG A 663 -7.82 31.35 12.62
N ARG A 664 -8.84 31.77 11.85
CA ARG A 664 -9.23 33.19 11.80
C ARG A 664 -9.63 33.58 13.22
N GLY A 665 -8.72 34.27 13.91
CA GLY A 665 -9.03 34.91 15.18
C GLY A 665 -9.64 36.26 14.87
N ASP A 666 -10.95 36.40 15.09
CA ASP A 666 -11.59 37.71 15.21
C ASP A 666 -11.00 38.38 16.46
N LYS A 667 -10.02 39.26 16.26
CA LYS A 667 -9.72 40.32 17.22
C LYS A 667 -10.54 41.52 16.81
N VAL A 668 -11.67 41.69 17.47
CA VAL A 668 -12.36 42.98 17.55
C VAL A 668 -11.53 43.84 18.51
N ASP A 669 -10.68 44.70 17.97
CA ASP A 669 -10.06 45.77 18.75
C ASP A 669 -11.13 46.85 18.98
N ILE A 670 -11.63 46.91 20.21
CA ILE A 670 -12.49 48.01 20.68
C ILE A 670 -11.56 49.14 21.10
N THR A 671 -11.40 50.14 20.23
CA THR A 671 -10.82 51.44 20.60
C THR A 671 -11.94 52.43 20.90
N PHE A 672 -11.94 52.92 22.14
CA PHE A 672 -12.75 54.07 22.58
C PHE A 672 -12.16 55.36 21.99
N GLY A 673 -13.01 56.17 21.35
CA GLY A 673 -12.67 57.52 20.90
C GLY A 673 -13.93 58.33 20.62
N GLU A 674 -14.17 59.36 21.43
CA GLU A 674 -15.25 60.34 21.32
C GLU A 674 -15.15 61.19 20.04
N GLY A 675 -16.30 61.58 19.48
CA GLY A 675 -16.38 62.61 18.42
C GLY A 675 -17.70 62.55 17.67
N GLY A 676 -18.57 63.54 17.86
CA GLY A 676 -19.97 63.52 17.41
C GLY A 676 -20.22 63.91 15.94
N GLY A 677 -21.52 63.89 15.58
CA GLY A 677 -22.07 64.62 14.43
C GLY A 677 -22.81 63.77 13.39
N SER A 678 -24.16 63.81 13.48
CA SER A 678 -25.17 63.89 12.41
C SER A 678 -25.18 62.92 11.19
N GLY A 679 -26.36 62.33 10.93
CA GLY A 679 -26.98 62.33 9.60
C GLY A 679 -27.07 61.01 8.80
N GLU A 680 -28.30 60.47 8.73
CA GLU A 680 -29.01 59.87 7.57
C GLU A 680 -28.41 58.77 6.65
N ASP A 681 -29.17 57.67 6.58
CA ASP A 681 -29.62 56.84 5.44
C ASP A 681 -28.71 56.24 4.33
N ALA A 682 -28.89 54.91 4.19
CA ALA A 682 -29.02 54.08 2.98
C ALA A 682 -27.91 54.03 1.89
N HIS A 683 -27.38 52.83 1.61
CA HIS A 683 -27.65 52.05 0.37
C HIS A 683 -26.72 50.83 0.22
N LEU A 684 -27.31 49.74 -0.29
CA LEU A 684 -26.64 48.56 -0.86
C LEU A 684 -25.79 48.93 -2.08
N LEU A 685 -24.63 48.27 -2.29
CA LEU A 685 -24.32 47.55 -3.54
C LEU A 685 -22.96 46.82 -3.51
N ASP A 686 -22.97 45.80 -4.37
CA ASP A 686 -21.98 44.82 -4.80
C ASP A 686 -20.64 45.42 -5.30
N GLY A 687 -19.56 44.63 -5.27
CA GLY A 687 -18.24 45.10 -5.68
C GLY A 687 -17.12 44.06 -5.59
N SER A 688 -16.96 43.32 -6.69
CA SER A 688 -15.83 42.48 -7.10
C SER A 688 -14.43 43.12 -6.98
N LEU A 689 -13.41 42.33 -6.63
CA LEU A 689 -11.97 42.57 -6.87
C LEU A 689 -11.25 41.21 -6.78
N SER A 690 -10.16 40.86 -7.47
CA SER A 690 -9.45 41.33 -8.67
C SER A 690 -8.17 40.48 -8.68
N GLU A 691 -7.82 39.85 -9.79
CA GLU A 691 -6.49 39.25 -10.01
C GLU A 691 -5.46 40.34 -10.30
N ASN A 692 -4.21 40.12 -9.90
CA ASN A 692 -3.07 40.86 -10.41
C ASN A 692 -1.92 39.91 -10.77
N SER A 693 -1.37 40.19 -11.95
CA SER A 693 -0.44 39.40 -12.75
C SER A 693 1.03 39.77 -12.53
N SER A 694 1.94 38.95 -13.06
CA SER A 694 3.31 39.35 -13.39
C SER A 694 3.71 38.87 -14.78
N ASN A 695 4.21 39.84 -15.58
CA ASN A 695 4.63 39.84 -16.98
C ASN A 695 5.83 38.94 -17.33
N GLU A 696 5.94 38.58 -18.62
CA GLU A 696 7.09 38.99 -19.47
C GLU A 696 6.83 38.82 -20.99
N SER A 697 6.98 39.95 -21.72
CA SER A 697 7.53 40.21 -23.08
C SER A 697 7.34 39.24 -24.27
N ALA A 698 7.28 39.63 -25.55
CA ALA A 698 6.94 40.82 -26.35
C ALA A 698 7.23 40.42 -27.82
N GLY A 699 6.37 40.75 -28.80
CA GLY A 699 6.67 40.54 -30.24
C GLY A 699 5.46 40.61 -31.18
N ARG A 700 5.23 41.80 -31.76
CA ARG A 700 4.20 42.23 -32.74
C ARG A 700 4.49 41.73 -34.19
N PRO A 701 3.68 42.03 -35.26
CA PRO A 701 2.21 42.23 -35.40
C PRO A 701 1.58 41.74 -36.77
N THR A 702 0.31 42.13 -37.01
CA THR A 702 -0.47 42.31 -38.30
C THR A 702 -1.04 41.08 -39.01
N SER A 703 -2.36 40.82 -38.99
CA SER A 703 -3.50 41.34 -39.84
C SER A 703 -3.37 41.00 -41.34
N SER A 704 -4.31 40.31 -42.01
CA SER A 704 -5.66 40.80 -42.32
C SER A 704 -6.48 39.82 -43.21
N ALA A 705 -7.82 39.96 -43.11
CA ALA A 705 -8.88 39.72 -44.12
C ALA A 705 -9.16 38.27 -44.59
N SER A 706 -10.37 37.79 -44.90
CA SER A 706 -11.68 38.37 -45.28
C SER A 706 -12.76 37.25 -45.20
N SER A 707 -13.91 37.44 -44.54
CA SER A 707 -15.23 37.88 -45.08
C SER A 707 -16.05 36.85 -45.90
N SER A 708 -17.20 36.42 -45.36
CA SER A 708 -18.55 36.34 -46.00
C SER A 708 -19.52 35.55 -45.10
N ARG A 709 -20.46 36.21 -44.40
CA ARG A 709 -21.90 36.44 -44.72
C ARG A 709 -22.71 35.14 -44.90
N LEU A 710 -23.50 34.76 -43.90
CA LEU A 710 -24.92 35.12 -43.63
C LEU A 710 -25.94 34.23 -44.38
N LEU A 711 -26.79 33.51 -43.63
CA LEU A 711 -28.26 33.59 -43.72
C LEU A 711 -28.96 32.74 -42.64
N ARG A 712 -30.15 33.18 -42.26
CA ARG A 712 -30.95 32.87 -41.06
C ARG A 712 -32.15 31.97 -41.40
N VAL A 713 -32.53 31.09 -40.44
CA VAL A 713 -33.92 30.79 -39.92
C VAL A 713 -34.83 29.91 -40.83
N PRO A 714 -35.86 29.13 -40.37
CA PRO A 714 -36.59 29.12 -39.08
C PRO A 714 -36.93 27.77 -38.37
N GLU A 715 -37.51 27.92 -37.18
CA GLU A 715 -38.28 26.95 -36.38
C GLU A 715 -39.62 26.50 -37.00
N HIS A 716 -40.09 25.29 -36.62
CA HIS A 716 -41.52 24.99 -36.48
C HIS A 716 -41.80 23.87 -35.43
N ARG A 717 -42.77 24.10 -34.54
CA ARG A 717 -43.56 23.11 -33.73
C ARG A 717 -44.62 22.44 -34.65
N ARG A 718 -45.20 21.23 -34.47
CA ARG A 718 -45.67 20.44 -33.30
C ARG A 718 -46.16 19.04 -33.81
N GLY A 719 -46.05 17.97 -33.01
CA GLY A 719 -47.12 16.94 -32.87
C GLY A 719 -46.98 15.51 -33.46
N SER A 720 -46.72 14.54 -32.57
CA SER A 720 -47.28 13.16 -32.44
C SER A 720 -47.07 12.03 -33.49
N THR A 721 -46.76 10.86 -32.91
CA THR A 721 -47.00 9.45 -33.32
C THR A 721 -46.13 8.81 -34.40
N GLY A 722 -45.36 7.78 -33.98
CA GLY A 722 -44.77 6.76 -34.86
C GLY A 722 -43.28 6.52 -34.62
N SER A 723 -42.93 5.75 -33.58
CA SER A 723 -41.57 5.27 -33.33
C SER A 723 -41.10 4.32 -34.43
N SER A 724 -40.09 4.72 -35.19
CA SER A 724 -39.38 3.83 -36.12
C SER A 724 -38.03 3.45 -35.50
N ILE A 725 -37.89 2.16 -35.17
CA ILE A 725 -36.65 1.51 -34.71
C ILE A 725 -35.44 1.87 -35.59
N PHE A 726 -35.68 2.22 -36.87
CA PHE A 726 -34.64 2.64 -37.80
C PHE A 726 -34.00 3.99 -37.46
N GLU A 727 -34.71 4.90 -36.80
CA GLU A 727 -34.17 6.23 -36.47
C GLU A 727 -33.26 6.16 -35.24
N GLU A 728 -33.62 5.30 -34.26
CA GLU A 728 -32.77 4.95 -33.13
C GLU A 728 -31.53 4.14 -33.58
N MET A 729 -31.71 3.18 -34.50
CA MET A 729 -30.59 2.45 -35.11
C MET A 729 -29.65 3.37 -35.89
N ARG A 730 -30.17 4.37 -36.61
CA ARG A 730 -29.36 5.34 -37.36
C ARG A 730 -28.58 6.26 -36.43
N ARG A 731 -29.17 6.60 -35.29
CA ARG A 731 -28.52 7.39 -34.22
C ARG A 731 -27.45 6.59 -33.49
N GLN A 732 -27.68 5.29 -33.25
CA GLN A 732 -26.69 4.39 -32.65
C GLN A 732 -25.58 3.99 -33.64
N SER A 733 -25.86 3.87 -34.94
CA SER A 733 -24.83 3.57 -35.96
C SER A 733 -23.87 4.74 -36.19
N ALA A 734 -24.31 5.98 -35.93
CA ALA A 734 -23.44 7.16 -35.98
C ALA A 734 -22.38 7.17 -34.85
N VAL A 735 -22.58 6.38 -33.79
CA VAL A 735 -21.62 6.22 -32.69
C VAL A 735 -20.52 5.20 -33.02
N PHE A 736 -20.69 4.39 -34.07
CA PHE A 736 -19.73 3.33 -34.45
C PHE A 736 -18.62 3.78 -35.41
N PHE A 737 -18.65 5.02 -35.94
CA PHE A 737 -17.71 5.47 -36.97
C PHE A 737 -17.00 6.80 -36.72
N ASP A 738 -17.23 7.48 -35.60
CA ASP A 738 -16.43 8.65 -35.20
C ASP A 738 -15.70 8.37 -33.87
N ASP A 739 -14.60 7.62 -33.96
CA ASP A 739 -13.48 7.64 -33.01
C ASP A 739 -12.20 7.58 -33.85
N VAL A 740 -11.72 8.74 -34.31
CA VAL A 740 -10.44 8.87 -35.02
C VAL A 740 -9.24 8.86 -34.06
N ASP A 741 -9.45 8.81 -32.74
CA ASP A 741 -8.37 8.86 -31.75
C ASP A 741 -7.96 7.50 -31.15
N MET A 742 -8.26 6.37 -31.82
CA MET A 742 -7.89 5.03 -31.34
C MET A 742 -6.82 4.30 -32.16
N TYR A 743 -5.88 5.02 -32.79
CA TYR A 743 -4.59 4.46 -33.25
C TYR A 743 -3.51 5.54 -33.27
N GLY A 744 -2.84 5.75 -32.13
CA GLY A 744 -1.70 6.66 -32.05
C GLY A 744 -1.06 6.59 -30.67
N ASP A 745 -0.18 5.61 -30.47
CA ASP A 745 1.00 5.67 -29.59
C ASP A 745 1.72 4.31 -29.62
N ASP A 746 2.26 3.98 -30.80
CA ASP A 746 3.26 2.92 -30.98
C ASP A 746 4.21 3.35 -32.11
N GLU A 747 4.78 4.56 -32.03
CA GLU A 747 5.94 4.93 -32.85
C GLU A 747 6.74 6.09 -32.23
N ALA A 748 7.65 5.77 -31.30
CA ALA A 748 8.67 6.72 -30.87
C ALA A 748 9.95 6.01 -30.40
N LEU A 749 10.63 5.31 -31.32
CA LEU A 749 12.04 4.95 -31.18
C LEU A 749 12.69 4.76 -32.56
N ARG A 750 13.35 5.80 -33.08
CA ARG A 750 14.70 5.78 -33.71
C ARG A 750 15.16 7.18 -34.16
N PRO A 751 16.48 7.41 -34.34
CA PRO A 751 17.17 8.64 -33.96
C PRO A 751 17.38 9.62 -35.12
N GLY A 752 17.52 10.89 -34.76
CA GLY A 752 18.11 11.97 -35.54
C GLY A 752 18.85 12.89 -34.59
#